data_AF-A0A932DCD6-F1
#
_entry.id   AF-A0A932DCD6-F1
#
_cell.length_a   1.000
_cell.length_b   1.000
_cell.length_c   1.000
_cell.angle_alpha   90.00
_cell.angle_beta   90.00
_cell.angle_gamma   90.00
#
_symmetry.space_group_name_H-M   'P 1'
#
loop_
_entity.id
_entity.type
_entity.pdbx_description
1 polymer ?
#
loop_
_entity_poly.entity_id
_entity_poly.type
_entity_poly.pdbx_seq_one_letter_code
_entity_poly.pdbx_strand_id
1 'polypeptide(L)'
;MANGSFEAGESGPTGWRLHRGGDWATGAAHTGARYVSGRSTTERLVCESESVRLRLGADYRLAGWVRCLSGEARLGIDLLDERGRVISRVASPPVRASQSWRYVAVETNIAAVAFARAWFRIRGRADLDDVGLASVATAFMGNTGLEADDRGRIPFWGEEKDDTLLPSRRAGEFRPDAEVKRAGKSSALVAASGDWFAVASVNYPLAAWTERCELSAWARCEGSATAQLLACWVDDQQKLVRVDAGAPVNGADWQRLVLALAAPTNAMSVRLVAAARGGRVRFDDCTLLRLAPRRPRVRVFVNQIGYEQAGPKSAVVAANFLPRDRSAVTFKLRTPIGKVVWKKDVPCSGRVYGGTDDDWGWYFWRADFSAWRGAGQFRASAQVGEASGESVLFFVGRGVLLRETAQSAVDFFFIQRCGFEVPGWHKPCHLDDAKAPDGSHLDVTGGWHSAGDYNKLMYEHGDGGVVFALLKALQVAPECFGRYDRDGDGISDALDEAIWGARFVAKMQIAETGALRNHVSQGPGRNWTKWSAPEVHTDNVVGTADDPVIQPGEGSSPLVSGAWARLSVLLNQRGQTNGYWEAALRLWNYSTQGGTNVGSPHLLLSALEFHAVTAQPAYLDYARRSAESLLVQQAQTGRTRGAFGGFGEMTAGALASFALARPEDPLCPKIAQALKDYIAFCVRQADNPFGLSAQPEGESDRFIPADMGNSFQILGRAWAAALVYRVTREPRALSFATDHVDWLLGKNPLDLCLFEGKGAFNPPRYHHRYNQIPGRERGAVPGTVPNGFVREMGLADRPGFDLSRGGNRSPSYRTSEPWLVHNLF
;
A
#
# COMPACT_ATOMS: atom_id res chain seq x y z
N MET A 1 -27.88 -1.42 -6.58
CA MET A 1 -28.75 -1.62 -7.78
C MET A 1 -28.43 -3.00 -8.32
N ALA A 2 -29.41 -3.79 -8.75
CA ALA A 2 -29.14 -5.12 -9.28
C ALA A 2 -28.48 -5.04 -10.68
N ASN A 3 -27.52 -5.91 -10.95
CA ASN A 3 -26.94 -6.16 -12.29
C ASN A 3 -26.37 -4.92 -13.02
N GLY A 4 -25.58 -4.09 -12.32
CA GLY A 4 -25.00 -2.87 -12.88
C GLY A 4 -23.97 -3.09 -14.01
N SER A 5 -23.24 -4.22 -13.98
CA SER A 5 -22.28 -4.64 -15.02
C SER A 5 -22.94 -5.41 -16.17
N PHE A 6 -24.27 -5.55 -16.14
CA PHE A 6 -25.06 -6.20 -17.19
C PHE A 6 -24.70 -7.66 -17.50
N GLU A 7 -23.99 -8.35 -16.60
CA GLU A 7 -23.56 -9.74 -16.78
C GLU A 7 -24.71 -10.76 -16.56
N ALA A 8 -25.72 -10.43 -15.76
CA ALA A 8 -26.84 -11.33 -15.47
C ALA A 8 -28.03 -11.15 -16.45
N GLY A 9 -28.64 -12.27 -16.85
CA GLY A 9 -29.80 -12.31 -17.74
C GLY A 9 -29.64 -13.35 -18.86
N GLU A 10 -30.75 -13.68 -19.52
CA GLU A 10 -30.79 -14.57 -20.70
C GLU A 10 -31.24 -13.84 -21.98
N SER A 11 -32.34 -13.07 -21.90
CA SER A 11 -32.93 -12.33 -23.03
C SER A 11 -32.82 -10.80 -22.90
N GLY A 12 -32.33 -10.32 -21.76
CA GLY A 12 -32.14 -8.91 -21.45
C GLY A 12 -31.50 -8.75 -20.07
N PRO A 13 -31.03 -7.54 -19.72
CA PRO A 13 -30.35 -7.30 -18.45
C PRO A 13 -31.33 -7.42 -17.27
N THR A 14 -31.12 -8.39 -16.38
CA THR A 14 -31.94 -8.58 -15.17
C THR A 14 -32.03 -7.28 -14.37
N GLY A 15 -33.23 -6.88 -13.92
CA GLY A 15 -33.43 -5.65 -13.14
C GLY A 15 -33.38 -4.35 -13.97
N TRP A 16 -33.32 -4.46 -15.29
CA TRP A 16 -33.32 -3.33 -16.23
C TRP A 16 -34.32 -3.55 -17.36
N ARG A 17 -34.93 -2.47 -17.81
CA ARG A 17 -35.89 -2.46 -18.93
C ARG A 17 -35.27 -1.73 -20.11
N LEU A 18 -35.17 -2.43 -21.24
CA LEU A 18 -34.80 -1.83 -22.51
C LEU A 18 -36.02 -1.15 -23.16
N HIS A 19 -35.77 0.00 -23.79
CA HIS A 19 -36.76 0.78 -24.52
C HIS A 19 -36.44 0.80 -26.02
N ARG A 20 -37.35 1.34 -26.84
CA ARG A 20 -37.16 1.40 -28.30
C ARG A 20 -35.84 2.08 -28.67
N GLY A 21 -34.96 1.32 -29.32
CA GLY A 21 -33.64 1.76 -29.75
C GLY A 21 -32.52 1.41 -28.78
N GLY A 22 -32.81 0.75 -27.65
CA GLY A 22 -31.84 0.08 -26.80
C GLY A 22 -31.71 -1.40 -27.15
N ASP A 23 -30.52 -1.95 -26.93
CA ASP A 23 -30.17 -3.35 -27.17
C ASP A 23 -29.21 -3.84 -26.08
N TRP A 24 -29.18 -5.15 -25.83
CA TRP A 24 -28.25 -5.78 -24.90
C TRP A 24 -27.17 -6.50 -25.69
N ALA A 25 -25.95 -5.99 -25.60
CA ALA A 25 -24.87 -6.35 -26.48
C ALA A 25 -23.75 -7.06 -25.73
N THR A 26 -22.90 -7.76 -26.48
CA THR A 26 -21.69 -8.41 -25.98
C THR A 26 -20.45 -7.89 -26.70
N GLY A 27 -19.26 -8.12 -26.13
CA GLY A 27 -17.98 -7.80 -26.75
C GLY A 27 -17.19 -6.75 -25.97
N ALA A 28 -16.90 -5.60 -26.58
CA ALA A 28 -16.04 -4.56 -26.01
C ALA A 28 -16.73 -3.75 -24.89
N ALA A 29 -17.21 -4.45 -23.86
CA ALA A 29 -17.68 -3.89 -22.60
C ALA A 29 -16.56 -3.08 -21.91
N HIS A 30 -16.90 -2.30 -20.90
CA HIS A 30 -15.91 -1.62 -20.06
C HIS A 30 -15.27 -2.65 -19.12
N THR A 31 -16.09 -3.41 -18.39
CA THR A 31 -15.66 -4.63 -17.69
C THR A 31 -16.56 -5.80 -18.07
N GLY A 32 -16.10 -7.03 -17.84
CA GLY A 32 -16.87 -8.22 -18.22
C GLY A 32 -16.98 -8.40 -19.74
N ALA A 33 -18.15 -8.85 -20.19
CA ALA A 33 -18.42 -9.21 -21.57
C ALA A 33 -19.70 -8.59 -22.13
N ARG A 34 -20.58 -8.03 -21.29
CA ARG A 34 -21.92 -7.54 -21.66
C ARG A 34 -22.08 -6.06 -21.38
N TYR A 35 -22.91 -5.37 -22.16
CA TYR A 35 -23.22 -3.94 -21.96
C TYR A 35 -24.54 -3.56 -22.62
N VAL A 36 -25.09 -2.39 -22.29
CA VAL A 36 -26.26 -1.84 -22.97
C VAL A 36 -25.81 -0.95 -24.13
N SER A 37 -26.32 -1.18 -25.33
CA SER A 37 -26.09 -0.32 -26.50
C SER A 37 -27.38 0.40 -26.88
N GLY A 38 -27.27 1.58 -27.49
CA GLY A 38 -28.42 2.29 -28.00
C GLY A 38 -28.16 3.08 -29.27
N ARG A 39 -29.21 3.25 -30.08
CA ARG A 39 -29.22 4.08 -31.28
C ARG A 39 -30.52 4.88 -31.42
N SER A 40 -30.41 6.19 -31.59
CA SER A 40 -31.56 7.06 -31.90
C SER A 40 -31.15 8.33 -32.65
N THR A 41 -32.02 8.83 -33.54
CA THR A 41 -31.82 10.12 -34.24
C THR A 41 -32.28 11.31 -33.41
N THR A 42 -33.23 11.10 -32.50
CA THR A 42 -33.74 12.08 -31.53
C THR A 42 -33.28 11.71 -30.12
N GLU A 43 -33.38 12.63 -29.15
CA GLU A 43 -33.14 12.25 -27.76
C GLU A 43 -34.20 11.24 -27.28
N ARG A 44 -33.77 10.08 -26.79
CA ARG A 44 -34.67 9.04 -26.25
C ARG A 44 -34.10 8.34 -25.04
N LEU A 45 -35.00 7.87 -24.17
CA LEU A 45 -34.72 6.87 -23.14
C LEU A 45 -34.49 5.52 -23.84
N VAL A 46 -33.36 4.89 -23.58
CA VAL A 46 -33.00 3.57 -24.16
C VAL A 46 -32.97 2.46 -23.13
N CYS A 47 -32.71 2.78 -21.86
CA CYS A 47 -32.71 1.81 -20.78
C CYS A 47 -33.02 2.49 -19.44
N GLU A 48 -33.72 1.79 -18.54
CA GLU A 48 -33.93 2.22 -17.15
C GLU A 48 -33.88 1.03 -16.19
N SER A 49 -33.47 1.27 -14.94
CA SER A 49 -33.43 0.23 -13.91
C SER A 49 -34.82 -0.01 -13.31
N GLU A 50 -34.95 -1.05 -12.50
CA GLU A 50 -36.00 -1.10 -11.49
C GLU A 50 -35.81 -0.01 -10.41
N SER A 51 -36.90 0.31 -9.72
CA SER A 51 -36.90 1.29 -8.63
C SER A 51 -36.32 0.67 -7.35
N VAL A 52 -35.39 1.35 -6.70
CA VAL A 52 -34.80 0.94 -5.42
C VAL A 52 -35.15 1.92 -4.31
N ARG A 53 -35.44 1.42 -3.11
CA ARG A 53 -35.73 2.27 -1.95
C ARG A 53 -34.44 2.89 -1.40
N LEU A 54 -34.44 4.21 -1.18
CA LEU A 54 -33.30 4.92 -0.59
C LEU A 54 -33.55 5.28 0.88
N ARG A 55 -32.46 5.48 1.63
CA ARG A 55 -32.50 5.96 3.01
C ARG A 55 -32.68 7.48 3.03
N LEU A 56 -33.60 7.94 3.87
CA LEU A 56 -33.81 9.36 4.16
C LEU A 56 -32.59 10.02 4.77
N GLY A 57 -32.36 11.29 4.42
CA GLY A 57 -31.30 12.13 4.96
C GLY A 57 -29.89 11.80 4.46
N ALA A 58 -29.75 10.84 3.55
CA ALA A 58 -28.46 10.40 3.04
C ALA A 58 -28.16 10.93 1.62
N ASP A 59 -26.88 11.13 1.34
CA ASP A 59 -26.37 11.46 0.02
C ASP A 59 -26.10 10.16 -0.77
N TYR A 60 -26.49 10.15 -2.04
CA TYR A 60 -26.29 9.03 -2.95
C TYR A 60 -25.59 9.46 -4.23
N ARG A 61 -24.79 8.56 -4.78
CA ARG A 61 -24.12 8.71 -6.06
C ARG A 61 -24.59 7.65 -7.03
N LEU A 62 -25.08 8.09 -8.20
CA LEU A 62 -25.20 7.27 -9.40
C LEU A 62 -23.94 7.45 -10.23
N ALA A 63 -23.29 6.35 -10.62
CA ALA A 63 -22.12 6.36 -11.49
C ALA A 63 -22.19 5.27 -12.55
N GLY A 64 -21.44 5.43 -13.63
CA GLY A 64 -21.29 4.42 -14.67
C GLY A 64 -20.31 4.83 -15.76
N TRP A 65 -20.12 3.96 -16.74
CA TRP A 65 -19.25 4.19 -17.87
C TRP A 65 -20.07 4.32 -19.14
N VAL A 66 -19.79 5.36 -19.93
CA VAL A 66 -20.50 5.65 -21.17
C VAL A 66 -19.51 5.77 -22.31
N ARG A 67 -19.75 5.03 -23.41
CA ARG A 67 -19.03 5.19 -24.68
C ARG A 67 -19.99 5.74 -25.72
N CYS A 68 -19.77 6.98 -26.18
CA CYS A 68 -20.67 7.64 -27.13
C CYS A 68 -20.04 7.64 -28.53
N LEU A 69 -20.40 6.70 -29.39
CA LEU A 69 -19.80 6.59 -30.74
C LEU A 69 -20.21 7.76 -31.66
N SER A 70 -21.40 8.32 -31.47
CA SER A 70 -21.85 9.54 -32.14
C SER A 70 -22.91 10.28 -31.34
N GLY A 71 -22.94 11.60 -31.48
CA GLY A 71 -23.93 12.46 -30.83
C GLY A 71 -23.64 12.71 -29.35
N GLU A 72 -24.63 12.50 -28.48
CA GLU A 72 -24.56 12.74 -27.04
C GLU A 72 -25.32 11.66 -26.25
N ALA A 73 -24.82 11.32 -25.06
CA ALA A 73 -25.46 10.40 -24.13
C ALA A 73 -25.35 10.88 -22.67
N ARG A 74 -26.35 10.51 -21.85
CA ARG A 74 -26.44 10.87 -20.43
C ARG A 74 -26.95 9.70 -19.60
N LEU A 75 -26.32 9.51 -18.45
CA LEU A 75 -26.81 8.66 -17.36
C LEU A 75 -27.51 9.57 -16.34
N GLY A 76 -28.64 9.16 -15.79
CA GLY A 76 -29.31 9.94 -14.77
C GLY A 76 -30.19 9.11 -13.86
N ILE A 77 -30.74 9.77 -12.85
CA ILE A 77 -31.56 9.19 -11.79
C ILE A 77 -32.86 9.98 -11.67
N ASP A 78 -33.97 9.26 -11.61
CA ASP A 78 -35.27 9.76 -11.18
C ASP A 78 -35.45 9.43 -9.70
N LEU A 79 -35.77 10.43 -8.90
CA LEU A 79 -36.29 10.26 -7.54
C LEU A 79 -37.80 10.20 -7.61
N LEU A 80 -38.40 9.24 -6.94
CA LEU A 80 -39.81 8.86 -7.05
C LEU A 80 -40.48 8.89 -5.69
N ASP A 81 -41.74 9.32 -5.62
CA ASP A 81 -42.58 9.17 -4.41
C ASP A 81 -43.04 7.72 -4.21
N GLU A 82 -43.80 7.45 -3.13
CA GLU A 82 -44.35 6.11 -2.83
C GLU A 82 -45.33 5.59 -3.89
N ARG A 83 -45.87 6.48 -4.75
CA ARG A 83 -46.75 6.12 -5.87
C ARG A 83 -45.99 5.93 -7.18
N GLY A 84 -44.65 6.01 -7.16
CA GLY A 84 -43.79 5.88 -8.33
C GLY A 84 -43.76 7.11 -9.24
N ARG A 85 -44.23 8.29 -8.78
CA ARG A 85 -44.20 9.54 -9.55
C ARG A 85 -42.85 10.22 -9.38
N VAL A 86 -42.28 10.72 -10.50
CA VAL A 86 -41.00 11.46 -10.48
C VAL A 86 -41.16 12.77 -9.75
N ILE A 87 -40.48 12.92 -8.62
CA ILE A 87 -40.41 14.16 -7.81
C ILE A 87 -39.19 15.00 -8.14
N SER A 88 -38.11 14.37 -8.60
CA SER A 88 -36.88 15.05 -9.03
C SER A 88 -36.13 14.20 -10.04
N ARG A 89 -35.38 14.86 -10.93
CA ARG A 89 -34.53 14.22 -11.93
C ARG A 89 -33.17 14.89 -11.91
N VAL A 90 -32.12 14.07 -11.84
CA VAL A 90 -30.73 14.54 -11.87
C VAL A 90 -29.95 13.72 -12.88
N ALA A 91 -29.04 14.34 -13.63
CA ALA A 91 -28.27 13.69 -14.67
C ALA A 91 -26.78 13.99 -14.54
N SER A 92 -25.95 13.07 -15.00
CA SER A 92 -24.51 13.27 -15.13
C SER A 92 -24.17 14.24 -16.26
N PRO A 93 -22.91 14.74 -16.32
CA PRO A 93 -22.43 15.48 -17.48
C PRO A 93 -22.61 14.68 -18.78
N PRO A 94 -22.96 15.34 -19.89
CA PRO A 94 -23.11 14.65 -21.17
C PRO A 94 -21.78 14.09 -21.66
N VAL A 95 -21.83 12.85 -22.18
CA VAL A 95 -20.72 12.29 -22.97
C VAL A 95 -21.04 12.53 -24.44
N ARG A 96 -20.22 13.36 -25.08
CA ARG A 96 -20.25 13.59 -26.53
C ARG A 96 -19.33 12.58 -27.23
N ALA A 97 -19.43 12.52 -28.56
CA ALA A 97 -18.67 11.62 -29.43
C ALA A 97 -17.25 11.28 -28.91
N SER A 98 -17.08 10.04 -28.43
CA SER A 98 -15.90 9.45 -27.81
C SER A 98 -15.87 7.94 -28.08
N GLN A 99 -14.79 7.48 -28.72
CA GLN A 99 -14.56 6.06 -29.00
C GLN A 99 -14.20 5.24 -27.74
N SER A 100 -13.69 5.91 -26.71
CA SER A 100 -13.35 5.29 -25.42
C SER A 100 -14.47 5.48 -24.41
N TRP A 101 -14.57 4.53 -23.47
CA TRP A 101 -15.41 4.63 -22.28
C TRP A 101 -15.04 5.87 -21.46
N ARG A 102 -16.06 6.56 -20.95
CA ARG A 102 -15.94 7.74 -20.10
C ARG A 102 -16.70 7.51 -18.81
N TYR A 103 -16.02 7.67 -17.70
CA TYR A 103 -16.67 7.68 -16.41
C TYR A 103 -17.58 8.90 -16.28
N VAL A 104 -18.80 8.66 -15.78
CA VAL A 104 -19.77 9.69 -15.45
C VAL A 104 -20.37 9.40 -14.07
N ALA A 105 -20.68 10.45 -13.32
CA ALA A 105 -21.38 10.33 -12.06
C ALA A 105 -22.26 11.55 -11.80
N VAL A 106 -23.23 11.38 -10.90
CA VAL A 106 -24.05 12.43 -10.33
C VAL A 106 -24.37 12.10 -8.88
N GLU A 107 -24.27 13.10 -8.01
CA GLU A 107 -24.58 12.97 -6.58
C GLU A 107 -25.83 13.77 -6.22
N THR A 108 -26.67 13.22 -5.36
CA THR A 108 -27.94 13.83 -4.92
C THR A 108 -28.22 13.53 -3.46
N ASN A 109 -28.78 14.52 -2.75
CA ASN A 109 -29.26 14.36 -1.37
C ASN A 109 -30.72 13.86 -1.38
N ILE A 110 -31.06 12.96 -0.46
CA ILE A 110 -32.41 12.41 -0.29
C ILE A 110 -33.06 13.01 0.95
N ALA A 111 -33.79 14.12 0.81
CA ALA A 111 -34.43 14.79 1.94
C ALA A 111 -35.80 14.20 2.35
N ALA A 112 -36.47 13.43 1.48
CA ALA A 112 -37.81 12.88 1.69
C ALA A 112 -37.93 11.44 1.16
N VAL A 113 -39.04 10.74 1.49
CA VAL A 113 -39.18 9.29 1.20
C VAL A 113 -39.14 9.10 -0.30
N ALA A 114 -38.07 8.47 -0.77
CA ALA A 114 -37.79 8.37 -2.20
C ALA A 114 -37.37 6.97 -2.60
N PHE A 115 -38.00 6.47 -3.66
CA PHE A 115 -37.42 5.43 -4.50
C PHE A 115 -36.55 6.10 -5.57
N ALA A 116 -35.57 5.38 -6.09
CA ALA A 116 -34.71 5.85 -7.16
C ALA A 116 -34.72 4.90 -8.34
N ARG A 117 -34.73 5.45 -9.56
CA ARG A 117 -34.62 4.70 -10.81
C ARG A 117 -33.54 5.32 -11.70
N ALA A 118 -32.53 4.54 -12.07
CA ALA A 118 -31.54 4.98 -13.05
C ALA A 118 -32.09 4.91 -14.47
N TRP A 119 -31.62 5.79 -15.34
CA TRP A 119 -31.99 5.84 -16.75
C TRP A 119 -30.82 6.25 -17.62
N PHE A 120 -30.83 5.79 -18.87
CA PHE A 120 -29.86 6.12 -19.90
C PHE A 120 -30.55 6.72 -21.11
N ARG A 121 -30.17 7.95 -21.46
CA ARG A 121 -30.71 8.69 -22.61
C ARG A 121 -29.63 8.99 -23.62
N ILE A 122 -29.98 8.90 -24.89
CA ILE A 122 -29.05 9.12 -26.00
C ILE A 122 -29.71 9.94 -27.11
N ARG A 123 -28.88 10.66 -27.85
CA ARG A 123 -29.14 11.17 -29.20
C ARG A 123 -27.92 10.84 -30.05
N GLY A 124 -28.01 9.84 -30.91
CA GLY A 124 -26.90 9.28 -31.68
C GLY A 124 -26.72 7.79 -31.40
N ARG A 125 -25.47 7.34 -31.23
CA ARG A 125 -25.13 5.96 -30.86
C ARG A 125 -24.26 5.97 -29.62
N ALA A 126 -24.67 5.27 -28.57
CA ALA A 126 -23.91 5.20 -27.33
C ALA A 126 -24.18 3.92 -26.55
N ASP A 127 -23.20 3.55 -25.74
CA ASP A 127 -23.18 2.36 -24.92
C ASP A 127 -23.03 2.74 -23.44
N LEU A 128 -23.55 1.90 -22.55
CA LEU A 128 -23.54 2.06 -21.10
C LEU A 128 -23.09 0.75 -20.44
N ASP A 129 -22.25 0.88 -19.43
CA ASP A 129 -21.75 -0.24 -18.64
C ASP A 129 -21.45 0.18 -17.18
N ASP A 130 -21.30 -0.81 -16.30
CA ASP A 130 -20.84 -0.69 -14.91
C ASP A 130 -21.59 0.37 -14.08
N VAL A 131 -22.93 0.29 -14.07
CA VAL A 131 -23.79 1.27 -13.41
C VAL A 131 -24.01 0.94 -11.93
N GLY A 132 -23.59 1.85 -11.05
CA GLY A 132 -23.72 1.72 -9.60
C GLY A 132 -24.49 2.86 -8.96
N LEU A 133 -25.33 2.54 -7.96
CA LEU A 133 -25.96 3.50 -7.06
C LEU A 133 -25.55 3.18 -5.62
N ALA A 134 -24.81 4.07 -4.98
CA ALA A 134 -24.22 3.86 -3.65
C ALA A 134 -24.40 5.09 -2.75
N SER A 135 -24.39 4.87 -1.42
CA SER A 135 -24.31 5.95 -0.43
C SER A 135 -22.97 6.67 -0.57
N VAL A 136 -22.96 8.00 -0.52
CA VAL A 136 -21.73 8.81 -0.49
C VAL A 136 -21.07 8.73 0.89
N ALA A 137 -21.87 8.50 1.94
CA ALA A 137 -21.34 8.29 3.27
C ALA A 137 -20.76 6.88 3.42
N THR A 138 -19.53 6.79 3.90
CA THR A 138 -18.77 5.53 4.04
C THR A 138 -18.45 5.28 5.51
N ALA A 139 -18.68 4.05 5.99
CA ALA A 139 -18.29 3.64 7.32
C ALA A 139 -16.77 3.40 7.39
N PHE A 140 -16.18 3.63 8.56
CA PHE A 140 -14.76 3.35 8.80
C PHE A 140 -14.49 2.94 10.24
N MET A 141 -15.46 2.26 10.85
CA MET A 141 -15.38 1.73 12.22
C MET A 141 -15.38 0.20 12.19
N GLY A 142 -14.47 -0.39 12.96
CA GLY A 142 -14.41 -1.82 13.23
C GLY A 142 -15.38 -2.21 14.35
N ASN A 143 -15.90 -3.43 14.27
CA ASN A 143 -16.86 -4.00 15.22
C ASN A 143 -18.00 -3.04 15.61
N THR A 144 -18.78 -2.64 14.60
CA THR A 144 -19.94 -1.74 14.77
C THR A 144 -20.98 -2.31 15.72
N GLY A 145 -21.17 -3.63 15.73
CA GLY A 145 -22.16 -4.30 16.58
C GLY A 145 -21.71 -4.51 18.03
N LEU A 146 -20.51 -4.08 18.44
CA LEU A 146 -19.98 -4.35 19.78
C LEU A 146 -19.99 -5.86 20.11
N GLU A 147 -19.71 -6.69 19.10
CA GLU A 147 -19.77 -8.14 19.23
C GLU A 147 -18.56 -8.68 20.01
N ALA A 148 -18.82 -9.68 20.85
CA ALA A 148 -17.78 -10.41 21.54
C ALA A 148 -17.00 -11.34 20.60
N ASP A 149 -15.69 -11.42 20.80
CA ASP A 149 -14.86 -12.50 20.27
C ASP A 149 -14.99 -13.78 21.12
N ASP A 150 -14.36 -14.87 20.65
CA ASP A 150 -14.40 -16.17 21.34
C ASP A 150 -13.76 -16.15 22.74
N ARG A 151 -13.07 -15.05 23.11
CA ARG A 151 -12.48 -14.82 24.44
C ARG A 151 -13.30 -13.85 25.29
N GLY A 152 -14.50 -13.48 24.85
CA GLY A 152 -15.40 -12.57 25.58
C GLY A 152 -14.95 -11.10 25.57
N ARG A 153 -14.00 -10.72 24.71
CA ARG A 153 -13.57 -9.33 24.53
C ARG A 153 -14.42 -8.70 23.43
N ILE A 154 -14.52 -7.37 23.40
CA ILE A 154 -15.17 -6.63 22.31
C ILE A 154 -14.07 -6.01 21.45
N PRO A 155 -13.63 -6.63 20.33
CA PRO A 155 -12.52 -6.10 19.52
C PRO A 155 -12.76 -4.65 19.08
N PHE A 156 -11.70 -3.84 19.01
CA PHE A 156 -11.72 -2.39 18.72
C PHE A 156 -12.38 -1.50 19.77
N TRP A 157 -12.85 -2.06 20.88
CA TRP A 157 -13.47 -1.33 21.97
C TRP A 157 -12.79 -1.66 23.30
N GLY A 158 -12.75 -0.68 24.20
CA GLY A 158 -12.17 -0.85 25.52
C GLY A 158 -12.70 0.19 26.49
N GLU A 159 -12.34 0.03 27.76
CA GLU A 159 -12.62 1.01 28.80
C GLU A 159 -12.06 2.39 28.41
N GLU A 160 -12.88 3.43 28.48
CA GLU A 160 -12.43 4.82 28.29
C GLU A 160 -11.70 5.27 29.54
N LYS A 161 -10.40 5.59 29.44
CA LYS A 161 -9.54 5.87 30.59
C LYS A 161 -9.42 7.34 30.95
N ASP A 162 -9.80 8.24 30.06
CA ASP A 162 -9.77 9.69 30.31
C ASP A 162 -10.93 10.07 31.24
N ASP A 163 -10.63 10.36 32.50
CA ASP A 163 -11.61 10.73 33.53
C ASP A 163 -12.04 12.20 33.46
N THR A 164 -11.51 12.96 32.49
CA THR A 164 -11.84 14.39 32.30
C THR A 164 -12.95 14.62 31.27
N LEU A 165 -13.40 13.57 30.56
CA LEU A 165 -14.37 13.71 29.45
C LEU A 165 -15.77 14.15 29.91
N LEU A 166 -16.18 13.76 31.11
CA LEU A 166 -17.46 14.12 31.72
C LEU A 166 -17.20 14.53 33.18
N PRO A 167 -18.01 15.46 33.72
CA PRO A 167 -17.85 15.89 35.11
C PRO A 167 -18.16 14.74 36.08
N SER A 168 -17.61 14.87 37.29
CA SER A 168 -17.85 13.98 38.44
C SER A 168 -17.14 12.61 38.35
N ARG A 169 -17.38 11.73 39.33
CA ARG A 169 -16.58 10.54 39.56
C ARG A 169 -16.86 9.47 38.51
N ARG A 170 -15.83 9.13 37.74
CA ARG A 170 -15.80 7.98 36.84
C ARG A 170 -15.57 6.68 37.63
N ALA A 171 -16.52 5.73 37.57
CA ALA A 171 -16.33 4.38 38.10
C ALA A 171 -17.38 3.41 37.52
N GLY A 172 -16.98 2.19 37.20
CA GLY A 172 -17.87 1.20 36.61
C GLY A 172 -17.15 0.04 35.95
N GLU A 173 -17.89 -0.73 35.17
CA GLU A 173 -17.40 -1.86 34.38
C GLU A 173 -18.16 -1.99 33.06
N PHE A 174 -17.60 -2.73 32.10
CA PHE A 174 -18.31 -3.12 30.90
C PHE A 174 -18.07 -4.60 30.58
N ARG A 175 -19.06 -5.23 29.94
CA ARG A 175 -18.98 -6.62 29.46
C ARG A 175 -19.91 -6.84 28.27
N PRO A 176 -19.65 -7.83 27.41
CA PRO A 176 -20.61 -8.20 26.38
C PRO A 176 -21.90 -8.78 27.00
N ASP A 177 -23.05 -8.53 26.37
CA ASP A 177 -24.36 -9.06 26.75
C ASP A 177 -25.02 -9.73 25.53
N ALA A 178 -25.11 -11.05 25.58
CA ALA A 178 -25.70 -11.86 24.51
C ALA A 178 -27.23 -11.98 24.61
N GLU A 179 -27.83 -11.64 25.76
CA GLU A 179 -29.27 -11.79 26.01
C GLU A 179 -30.04 -10.57 25.54
N VAL A 180 -29.51 -9.37 25.83
CA VAL A 180 -30.17 -8.11 25.48
C VAL A 180 -29.34 -7.40 24.43
N LYS A 181 -29.69 -7.63 23.17
CA LYS A 181 -29.05 -7.06 21.99
C LYS A 181 -30.07 -6.57 20.98
N ARG A 182 -29.67 -5.67 20.10
CA ARG A 182 -30.48 -5.15 19.00
C ARG A 182 -30.29 -6.00 17.74
N ALA A 183 -29.04 -6.35 17.44
CA ALA A 183 -28.67 -7.18 16.31
C ALA A 183 -27.43 -8.03 16.67
N GLY A 184 -26.96 -8.85 15.72
CA GLY A 184 -25.68 -9.53 15.86
C GLY A 184 -25.59 -10.54 17.02
N LYS A 185 -24.36 -10.77 17.48
CA LYS A 185 -24.04 -11.76 18.52
C LYS A 185 -24.29 -11.27 19.94
N SER A 186 -23.91 -10.02 20.25
CA SER A 186 -23.99 -9.41 21.58
C SER A 186 -24.01 -7.89 21.49
N SER A 187 -24.48 -7.22 22.54
CA SER A 187 -24.30 -5.78 22.78
C SER A 187 -23.21 -5.53 23.84
N ALA A 188 -22.85 -4.26 24.10
CA ALA A 188 -22.02 -3.91 25.25
C ALA A 188 -22.88 -3.42 26.42
N LEU A 189 -22.88 -4.14 27.53
CA LEU A 189 -23.44 -3.67 28.80
C LEU A 189 -22.38 -2.82 29.52
N VAL A 190 -22.70 -1.54 29.73
CA VAL A 190 -21.88 -0.55 30.43
C VAL A 190 -22.59 -0.19 31.73
N ALA A 191 -21.96 -0.45 32.87
CA ALA A 191 -22.52 -0.25 34.20
C ALA A 191 -21.71 0.81 34.96
N ALA A 192 -22.32 1.97 35.21
CA ALA A 192 -21.72 2.99 36.05
C ALA A 192 -21.99 2.69 37.54
N SER A 193 -20.92 2.52 38.33
CA SER A 193 -20.97 2.46 39.80
C SER A 193 -20.62 3.81 40.45
N GLY A 194 -20.03 4.74 39.68
CA GLY A 194 -19.92 6.16 39.99
C GLY A 194 -20.98 6.99 39.27
N ASP A 195 -20.69 8.28 39.06
CA ASP A 195 -21.58 9.19 38.33
C ASP A 195 -21.70 8.81 36.85
N TRP A 196 -20.60 8.31 36.28
CA TRP A 196 -20.54 7.84 34.91
C TRP A 196 -19.47 6.77 34.70
N PHE A 197 -19.65 5.99 33.63
CA PHE A 197 -18.64 5.06 33.10
C PHE A 197 -18.84 4.93 31.58
N ALA A 198 -17.77 4.62 30.84
CA ALA A 198 -17.87 4.56 29.39
C ALA A 198 -16.94 3.52 28.77
N VAL A 199 -17.37 3.04 27.61
CA VAL A 199 -16.55 2.28 26.67
C VAL A 199 -16.23 3.17 25.48
N ALA A 200 -15.00 3.10 24.98
CA ALA A 200 -14.54 3.85 23.83
C ALA A 200 -14.07 2.92 22.71
N SER A 201 -14.25 3.36 21.48
CA SER A 201 -13.57 2.75 20.35
C SER A 201 -12.07 3.09 20.37
N VAL A 202 -11.26 2.37 19.60
CA VAL A 202 -9.94 2.85 19.19
C VAL A 202 -10.04 4.21 18.48
N ASN A 203 -8.93 4.94 18.42
CA ASN A 203 -8.81 6.15 17.61
C ASN A 203 -8.87 5.78 16.12
N TYR A 204 -9.85 6.31 15.40
CA TYR A 204 -9.95 6.15 13.95
C TYR A 204 -9.30 7.33 13.24
N PRO A 205 -8.32 7.09 12.35
CA PRO A 205 -7.66 8.15 11.62
C PRO A 205 -8.66 8.91 10.74
N LEU A 206 -8.54 10.23 10.76
CA LEU A 206 -9.24 11.13 9.88
C LEU A 206 -8.34 11.36 8.68
N ALA A 207 -8.78 10.89 7.52
CA ALA A 207 -8.14 11.31 6.28
C ALA A 207 -8.18 12.84 6.18
N ALA A 208 -7.13 13.48 5.65
CA ALA A 208 -6.98 14.94 5.62
C ALA A 208 -8.15 15.70 4.94
N TRP A 209 -8.99 14.98 4.19
CA TRP A 209 -10.18 15.49 3.52
C TRP A 209 -11.49 15.25 4.29
N THR A 210 -11.45 14.60 5.44
CA THR A 210 -12.62 14.37 6.28
C THR A 210 -13.02 15.68 6.94
N GLU A 211 -14.01 16.37 6.37
CA GLU A 211 -14.54 17.62 6.92
C GLU A 211 -15.63 17.36 7.96
N ARG A 212 -16.40 16.28 7.77
CA ARG A 212 -17.60 15.98 8.54
C ARG A 212 -17.72 14.49 8.81
N CYS A 213 -18.16 14.17 10.02
CA CYS A 213 -18.45 12.80 10.43
C CYS A 213 -19.86 12.72 11.04
N GLU A 214 -20.47 11.55 10.95
CA GLU A 214 -21.62 11.16 11.79
C GLU A 214 -21.17 10.03 12.71
N LEU A 215 -21.44 10.18 14.00
CA LEU A 215 -21.34 9.13 15.00
C LEU A 215 -22.76 8.74 15.39
N SER A 216 -23.06 7.45 15.44
CA SER A 216 -24.32 6.99 16.01
C SER A 216 -24.14 5.72 16.81
N ALA A 217 -25.04 5.48 17.75
CA ALA A 217 -25.17 4.23 18.46
C ALA A 217 -26.64 4.01 18.83
N TRP A 218 -27.04 2.76 18.99
CA TRP A 218 -28.29 2.44 19.66
C TRP A 218 -28.02 2.20 21.14
N ALA A 219 -28.89 2.71 22.01
CA ALA A 219 -28.79 2.48 23.44
C ALA A 219 -30.12 2.04 24.03
N ARG A 220 -30.03 1.22 25.08
CA ARG A 220 -31.15 0.80 25.93
C ARG A 220 -30.77 1.00 27.39
N CYS A 221 -31.56 1.78 28.12
CA CYS A 221 -31.26 2.15 29.51
C CYS A 221 -32.08 1.32 30.50
N GLU A 222 -31.53 1.08 31.69
CA GLU A 222 -32.27 0.48 32.80
C GLU A 222 -32.59 1.51 33.90
N GLY A 223 -33.83 1.49 34.39
CA GLY A 223 -34.27 2.39 35.46
C GLY A 223 -34.11 3.85 35.08
N SER A 224 -33.45 4.62 35.95
CA SER A 224 -33.15 6.05 35.74
C SER A 224 -31.81 6.30 35.02
N ALA A 225 -31.14 5.26 34.53
CA ALA A 225 -29.87 5.43 33.82
C ALA A 225 -30.07 6.24 32.54
N THR A 226 -29.03 7.00 32.16
CA THR A 226 -29.01 7.72 30.89
C THR A 226 -27.82 7.29 30.04
N ALA A 227 -28.04 7.23 28.74
CA ALA A 227 -27.03 6.93 27.74
C ALA A 227 -26.62 8.22 27.02
N GLN A 228 -25.32 8.39 26.78
CA GLN A 228 -24.80 9.54 26.05
C GLN A 228 -23.67 9.13 25.11
N LEU A 229 -23.63 9.73 23.91
CA LEU A 229 -22.56 9.56 22.95
C LEU A 229 -21.61 10.75 23.00
N LEU A 230 -20.29 10.51 22.97
CA LEU A 230 -19.28 11.55 22.80
C LEU A 230 -18.42 11.27 21.56
N ALA A 231 -18.03 12.33 20.87
CA ALA A 231 -16.97 12.31 19.86
C ALA A 231 -15.72 12.95 20.47
N CYS A 232 -14.66 12.16 20.66
CA CYS A 232 -13.38 12.65 21.18
C CYS A 232 -12.38 12.80 20.03
N TRP A 233 -11.99 14.03 19.77
CA TRP A 233 -11.06 14.39 18.69
C TRP A 233 -9.65 14.50 19.23
N VAL A 234 -8.69 13.88 18.58
CA VAL A 234 -7.28 13.93 19.00
C VAL A 234 -6.37 14.40 17.87
N ASP A 235 -5.30 15.11 18.21
CA ASP A 235 -4.32 15.67 17.27
C ASP A 235 -3.26 14.63 16.82
N ASP A 236 -2.28 15.10 16.04
CA ASP A 236 -1.14 14.30 15.61
C ASP A 236 -0.25 13.84 16.78
N GLN A 237 -0.28 14.53 17.93
CA GLN A 237 0.41 14.14 19.16
C GLN A 237 -0.39 13.15 20.03
N GLN A 238 -1.56 12.69 19.55
CA GLN A 238 -2.51 11.86 20.30
C GLN A 238 -3.09 12.55 21.55
N LYS A 239 -3.11 13.88 21.58
CA LYS A 239 -3.72 14.67 22.66
C LYS A 239 -5.17 15.01 22.32
N LEU A 240 -6.02 15.04 23.33
CA LEU A 240 -7.42 15.44 23.20
C LEU A 240 -7.51 16.92 22.80
N VAL A 241 -8.18 17.19 21.69
CA VAL A 241 -8.39 18.52 21.12
C VAL A 241 -9.77 19.06 21.49
N ARG A 242 -10.80 18.22 21.39
CA ARG A 242 -12.19 18.59 21.62
C ARG A 242 -13.01 17.36 21.99
N VAL A 243 -14.03 17.56 22.81
CA VAL A 243 -15.09 16.59 23.06
C VAL A 243 -16.41 17.21 22.64
N ASP A 244 -17.15 16.55 21.76
CA ASP A 244 -18.53 16.92 21.43
C ASP A 244 -19.47 15.88 22.04
N ALA A 245 -20.46 16.33 22.83
CA ALA A 245 -21.39 15.46 23.54
C ALA A 245 -22.80 15.55 22.95
N GLY A 246 -23.44 14.40 22.73
CA GLY A 246 -24.84 14.32 22.32
C GLY A 246 -25.79 14.57 23.49
N ALA A 247 -27.07 14.81 23.18
CA ALA A 247 -28.10 14.84 24.21
C ALA A 247 -28.22 13.45 24.86
N PRO A 248 -28.29 13.35 26.20
CA PRO A 248 -28.50 12.09 26.85
C PRO A 248 -29.92 11.57 26.57
N VAL A 249 -30.06 10.26 26.49
CA VAL A 249 -31.35 9.58 26.31
C VAL A 249 -31.62 8.64 27.48
N ASN A 250 -32.90 8.36 27.74
CA ASN A 250 -33.35 7.41 28.76
C ASN A 250 -34.47 6.53 28.21
N GLY A 251 -34.75 5.43 28.90
CA GLY A 251 -35.86 4.54 28.57
C GLY A 251 -35.44 3.10 28.28
N ALA A 252 -36.42 2.21 28.45
CA ALA A 252 -36.25 0.76 28.36
C ALA A 252 -36.29 0.21 26.93
N ASP A 253 -36.64 1.03 25.94
CA ASP A 253 -36.61 0.68 24.52
C ASP A 253 -35.29 1.12 23.87
N TRP A 254 -34.93 0.46 22.77
CA TRP A 254 -33.77 0.85 21.97
C TRP A 254 -34.01 2.22 21.32
N GLN A 255 -33.12 3.17 21.61
CA GLN A 255 -33.15 4.51 21.04
C GLN A 255 -31.86 4.82 20.30
N ARG A 256 -31.95 5.50 19.16
CA ARG A 256 -30.78 5.88 18.36
C ARG A 256 -30.24 7.23 18.80
N LEU A 257 -28.98 7.26 19.25
CA LEU A 257 -28.21 8.49 19.45
C LEU A 257 -27.45 8.82 18.17
N VAL A 258 -27.43 10.10 17.78
CA VAL A 258 -26.74 10.57 16.57
C VAL A 258 -26.04 11.90 16.84
N LEU A 259 -24.79 12.02 16.37
CA LEU A 259 -23.97 13.22 16.38
C LEU A 259 -23.40 13.46 14.98
N ALA A 260 -23.89 14.47 14.28
CA ALA A 260 -23.33 14.92 13.01
C ALA A 260 -22.48 16.18 13.23
N LEU A 261 -21.16 16.07 13.03
CA LEU A 261 -20.19 17.06 13.49
C LEU A 261 -19.22 17.45 12.37
N ALA A 262 -18.74 18.70 12.42
CA ALA A 262 -17.58 19.12 11.64
C ALA A 262 -16.30 18.77 12.41
N ALA A 263 -15.34 18.11 11.76
CA ALA A 263 -14.07 17.77 12.36
C ALA A 263 -13.27 19.05 12.70
N PRO A 264 -12.65 19.15 13.89
CA PRO A 264 -11.68 20.21 14.17
C PRO A 264 -10.54 20.18 13.14
N THR A 265 -10.04 21.34 12.74
CA THR A 265 -9.00 21.46 11.71
C THR A 265 -7.67 20.82 12.08
N ASN A 266 -7.39 20.69 13.38
CA ASN A 266 -6.18 20.07 13.93
C ASN A 266 -6.41 18.63 14.44
N ALA A 267 -7.60 18.05 14.25
CA ALA A 267 -7.85 16.66 14.62
C ALA A 267 -7.31 15.71 13.54
N MET A 268 -6.55 14.71 13.97
CA MET A 268 -6.01 13.63 13.13
C MET A 268 -6.74 12.31 13.31
N SER A 269 -7.43 12.12 14.43
CA SER A 269 -8.30 10.98 14.63
C SER A 269 -9.49 11.33 15.51
N VAL A 270 -10.51 10.48 15.45
CA VAL A 270 -11.70 10.56 16.30
C VAL A 270 -11.97 9.20 16.90
N ARG A 271 -12.37 9.17 18.16
CA ARG A 271 -12.95 7.96 18.78
C ARG A 271 -14.36 8.23 19.26
N LEU A 272 -15.19 7.21 19.17
CA LEU A 272 -16.55 7.21 19.67
C LEU A 272 -16.53 6.72 21.12
N VAL A 273 -17.15 7.48 22.03
CA VAL A 273 -17.30 7.09 23.44
C VAL A 273 -18.79 6.91 23.75
N ALA A 274 -19.16 5.75 24.29
CA ALA A 274 -20.51 5.42 24.70
C ALA A 274 -20.56 5.38 26.23
N ALA A 275 -21.19 6.41 26.82
CA ALA A 275 -21.20 6.67 28.25
C ALA A 275 -22.54 6.33 28.89
N ALA A 276 -22.49 5.57 29.97
CA ALA A 276 -23.60 5.32 30.89
C ALA A 276 -23.50 6.26 32.09
N ARG A 277 -24.62 6.83 32.54
CA ARG A 277 -24.69 7.65 33.76
C ARG A 277 -25.80 7.15 34.67
N GLY A 278 -25.52 7.07 35.97
CA GLY A 278 -26.51 6.70 36.99
C GLY A 278 -27.09 5.29 36.87
N GLY A 279 -26.37 4.35 36.26
CA GLY A 279 -26.76 2.94 36.22
C GLY A 279 -26.27 2.17 34.99
N ARG A 280 -27.08 1.19 34.57
CA ARG A 280 -26.76 0.24 33.50
C ARG A 280 -27.36 0.67 32.17
N VAL A 281 -26.54 0.69 31.13
CA VAL A 281 -26.92 0.99 29.75
C VAL A 281 -26.31 -0.06 28.83
N ARG A 282 -27.07 -0.49 27.82
CA ARG A 282 -26.56 -1.33 26.74
C ARG A 282 -26.40 -0.51 25.48
N PHE A 283 -25.27 -0.68 24.80
CA PHE A 283 -24.97 -0.06 23.52
C PHE A 283 -24.83 -1.12 22.43
N ASP A 284 -25.33 -0.83 21.24
CA ASP A 284 -25.28 -1.70 20.07
C ASP A 284 -25.25 -0.85 18.78
N ASP A 285 -24.92 -1.46 17.64
CA ASP A 285 -24.97 -0.87 16.31
C ASP A 285 -24.35 0.54 16.23
N CYS A 286 -23.13 0.66 16.77
CA CYS A 286 -22.29 1.85 16.68
C CYS A 286 -21.81 2.08 15.24
N THR A 287 -21.79 3.33 14.80
CA THR A 287 -21.32 3.69 13.45
C THR A 287 -20.54 4.98 13.49
N LEU A 288 -19.47 5.02 12.70
CA LEU A 288 -18.72 6.23 12.38
C LEU A 288 -18.68 6.37 10.85
N LEU A 289 -19.37 7.38 10.32
CA LEU A 289 -19.50 7.65 8.89
C LEU A 289 -18.72 8.91 8.53
N ARG A 290 -18.03 8.89 7.38
CA ARG A 290 -17.58 10.12 6.73
C ARG A 290 -18.72 10.66 5.90
N LEU A 291 -19.11 11.91 6.16
CA LEU A 291 -20.15 12.58 5.38
C LEU A 291 -19.55 13.29 4.17
N ALA A 292 -20.40 13.59 3.18
CA ALA A 292 -19.98 14.34 2.01
C ALA A 292 -19.33 15.69 2.44
N PRO A 293 -18.11 15.99 1.94
CA PRO A 293 -17.45 17.25 2.23
C PRO A 293 -18.23 18.41 1.59
N ARG A 294 -18.23 19.57 2.25
CA ARG A 294 -18.91 20.77 1.71
C ARG A 294 -18.01 21.57 0.80
N ARG A 295 -16.70 21.51 1.02
CA ARG A 295 -15.72 22.28 0.25
C ARG A 295 -15.13 21.44 -0.89
N PRO A 296 -15.24 21.90 -2.15
CA PRO A 296 -14.47 21.35 -3.27
C PRO A 296 -12.97 21.37 -2.96
N ARG A 297 -12.30 20.24 -3.15
CA ARG A 297 -10.85 20.08 -2.99
C ARG A 297 -10.27 19.33 -4.17
N VAL A 298 -9.08 19.76 -4.61
CA VAL A 298 -8.31 19.12 -5.67
C VAL A 298 -6.89 18.91 -5.17
N ARG A 299 -6.34 17.72 -5.39
CA ARG A 299 -4.93 17.39 -5.14
C ARG A 299 -4.29 16.86 -6.42
N VAL A 300 -2.97 17.05 -6.54
CA VAL A 300 -2.19 16.51 -7.66
C VAL A 300 -0.98 15.78 -7.10
N PHE A 301 -0.98 14.46 -7.24
CA PHE A 301 0.05 13.55 -6.75
C PHE A 301 1.07 13.27 -7.85
N VAL A 302 2.35 13.31 -7.49
CA VAL A 302 3.50 13.14 -8.38
C VAL A 302 4.58 12.34 -7.67
N ASN A 303 5.55 11.82 -8.43
CA ASN A 303 6.83 11.44 -7.88
C ASN A 303 7.54 12.72 -7.39
N GLN A 304 7.71 12.84 -6.07
CA GLN A 304 8.24 14.04 -5.42
C GLN A 304 9.75 14.22 -5.61
N ILE A 305 10.45 13.17 -6.04
CA ILE A 305 11.87 13.24 -6.40
C ILE A 305 11.98 13.71 -7.86
N GLY A 306 11.39 12.96 -8.79
CA GLY A 306 11.40 13.35 -10.19
C GLY A 306 11.09 12.22 -11.17
N TYR A 307 11.28 12.52 -12.45
CA TYR A 307 11.01 11.61 -13.55
C TYR A 307 12.17 11.55 -14.55
N GLU A 308 12.39 10.36 -15.10
CA GLU A 308 13.34 10.14 -16.18
C GLU A 308 12.93 10.90 -17.45
N GLN A 309 13.85 11.71 -17.99
CA GLN A 309 13.57 12.62 -19.12
C GLN A 309 12.92 11.89 -20.32
N ALA A 310 13.43 10.69 -20.63
CA ALA A 310 12.93 9.88 -21.75
C ALA A 310 11.97 8.75 -21.34
N GLY A 311 11.73 8.55 -20.05
CA GLY A 311 10.91 7.46 -19.51
C GLY A 311 9.42 7.82 -19.37
N PRO A 312 8.60 6.86 -18.92
CA PRO A 312 7.21 7.08 -18.55
C PRO A 312 7.09 8.13 -17.45
N LYS A 313 6.03 8.95 -17.51
CA LYS A 313 5.76 10.00 -16.53
C LYS A 313 4.26 10.16 -16.38
N SER A 314 3.77 10.05 -15.15
CA SER A 314 2.36 10.31 -14.88
C SER A 314 2.14 11.00 -13.55
N ALA A 315 1.07 11.80 -13.49
CA ALA A 315 0.55 12.42 -12.28
C ALA A 315 -0.90 11.99 -12.08
N VAL A 316 -1.35 11.96 -10.83
CA VAL A 316 -2.74 11.64 -10.50
C VAL A 316 -3.40 12.87 -9.89
N VAL A 317 -4.44 13.36 -10.55
CA VAL A 317 -5.32 14.39 -9.99
C VAL A 317 -6.42 13.69 -9.19
N ALA A 318 -6.74 14.19 -8.00
CA ALA A 318 -7.85 13.70 -7.19
C ALA A 318 -8.76 14.88 -6.81
N ALA A 319 -10.08 14.70 -6.97
CA ALA A 319 -11.08 15.67 -6.51
C ALA A 319 -12.20 14.98 -5.73
N ASN A 320 -12.68 15.61 -4.65
CA ASN A 320 -13.74 15.06 -3.80
C ASN A 320 -15.14 15.26 -4.39
N PHE A 321 -15.21 15.70 -5.64
CA PHE A 321 -16.43 15.97 -6.41
C PHE A 321 -16.14 15.75 -7.90
N LEU A 322 -17.20 15.57 -8.69
CA LEU A 322 -17.14 15.58 -10.14
C LEU A 322 -17.85 16.85 -10.65
N PRO A 323 -17.27 17.62 -11.60
CA PRO A 323 -17.96 18.78 -12.17
C PRO A 323 -19.28 18.37 -12.87
N ARG A 324 -20.29 19.24 -12.80
CA ARG A 324 -21.63 18.98 -13.34
C ARG A 324 -21.71 19.09 -14.87
N ASP A 325 -20.77 19.79 -15.48
CA ASP A 325 -20.76 20.15 -16.89
C ASP A 325 -19.80 19.29 -17.73
N ARG A 326 -18.73 18.76 -17.14
CA ARG A 326 -17.74 17.90 -17.81
C ARG A 326 -17.05 16.92 -16.85
N SER A 327 -16.74 15.72 -17.34
CA SER A 327 -15.96 14.73 -16.57
C SER A 327 -14.45 14.78 -16.81
N ALA A 328 -13.98 15.46 -17.86
CA ALA A 328 -12.56 15.66 -18.12
C ALA A 328 -12.02 16.89 -17.40
N VAL A 329 -10.74 16.90 -17.03
CA VAL A 329 -10.05 18.04 -16.37
C VAL A 329 -8.85 18.50 -17.19
N THR A 330 -8.54 19.79 -17.15
CA THR A 330 -7.34 20.31 -17.81
C THR A 330 -6.15 20.22 -16.86
N PHE A 331 -5.20 19.35 -17.19
CA PHE A 331 -3.92 19.21 -16.50
C PHE A 331 -2.85 20.10 -17.16
N LYS A 332 -1.97 20.68 -16.35
CA LYS A 332 -0.88 21.57 -16.80
C LYS A 332 0.43 21.25 -16.08
N LEU A 333 1.53 21.23 -16.83
CA LEU A 333 2.89 21.33 -16.27
C LEU A 333 3.36 22.78 -16.33
N ARG A 334 3.95 23.23 -15.23
CA ARG A 334 4.44 24.60 -15.06
C ARG A 334 5.89 24.60 -14.62
N THR A 335 6.65 25.57 -15.07
CA THR A 335 7.97 25.92 -14.49
C THR A 335 7.80 26.56 -13.10
N PRO A 336 8.87 26.71 -12.30
CA PRO A 336 8.79 27.35 -10.98
C PRO A 336 8.28 28.80 -11.03
N ILE A 337 8.51 29.52 -12.13
CA ILE A 337 8.00 30.88 -12.38
C ILE A 337 6.56 30.92 -12.91
N GLY A 338 5.84 29.78 -12.92
CA GLY A 338 4.42 29.69 -13.27
C GLY A 338 4.10 29.54 -14.76
N LYS A 339 5.10 29.62 -15.65
CA LYS A 339 4.91 29.42 -17.12
C LYS A 339 4.43 28.00 -17.41
N VAL A 340 3.28 27.88 -18.07
CA VAL A 340 2.74 26.61 -18.56
C VAL A 340 3.56 26.13 -19.76
N VAL A 341 4.14 24.94 -19.67
CA VAL A 341 4.98 24.35 -20.73
C VAL A 341 4.31 23.17 -21.42
N TRP A 342 3.31 22.57 -20.77
CA TRP A 342 2.52 21.48 -21.34
C TRP A 342 1.12 21.51 -20.73
N LYS A 343 0.11 21.14 -21.53
CA LYS A 343 -1.28 21.03 -21.08
C LYS A 343 -2.00 19.91 -21.83
N LYS A 344 -2.93 19.24 -21.16
CA LYS A 344 -3.77 18.19 -21.76
C LYS A 344 -5.09 18.07 -21.02
N ASP A 345 -6.17 17.83 -21.76
CA ASP A 345 -7.44 17.42 -21.17
C ASP A 345 -7.40 15.92 -20.89
N VAL A 346 -7.69 15.57 -19.63
CA VAL A 346 -7.58 14.22 -19.09
C VAL A 346 -8.98 13.75 -18.71
N PRO A 347 -9.45 12.58 -19.20
CA PRO A 347 -10.74 12.02 -18.81
C PRO A 347 -10.71 11.48 -17.38
N CYS A 348 -11.87 11.50 -16.69
CA CYS A 348 -11.99 10.88 -15.37
C CYS A 348 -11.75 9.37 -15.50
N SER A 349 -10.86 8.86 -14.65
CA SER A 349 -10.56 7.44 -14.48
C SER A 349 -11.51 6.77 -13.48
N GLY A 350 -12.51 7.50 -12.98
CA GLY A 350 -13.48 7.03 -12.01
C GLY A 350 -12.99 7.14 -10.56
N ARG A 351 -13.49 6.23 -9.72
CA ARG A 351 -13.13 6.11 -8.30
C ARG A 351 -12.51 4.74 -8.09
N VAL A 352 -11.65 4.61 -7.09
CA VAL A 352 -10.96 3.35 -6.80
C VAL A 352 -11.74 2.59 -5.72
N TYR A 353 -12.08 1.34 -6.03
CA TYR A 353 -12.75 0.38 -5.16
C TYR A 353 -11.84 -0.83 -4.98
N GLY A 354 -11.80 -1.38 -3.77
CA GLY A 354 -10.92 -2.49 -3.44
C GLY A 354 -11.66 -3.70 -2.91
N GLY A 355 -12.55 -4.26 -3.73
CA GLY A 355 -13.35 -5.44 -3.37
C GLY A 355 -14.34 -5.23 -2.21
N THR A 356 -14.61 -3.98 -1.82
CA THR A 356 -15.66 -3.61 -0.85
C THR A 356 -16.52 -2.47 -1.43
N ASP A 357 -17.66 -2.20 -0.80
CA ASP A 357 -18.54 -1.08 -1.20
C ASP A 357 -17.93 0.31 -0.91
N ASP A 358 -16.85 0.36 -0.11
CA ASP A 358 -16.16 1.59 0.27
C ASP A 358 -15.02 1.95 -0.71
N ASP A 359 -15.16 3.07 -1.42
CA ASP A 359 -14.13 3.61 -2.32
C ASP A 359 -13.09 4.48 -1.61
N TRP A 360 -12.04 4.93 -2.30
CA TRP A 360 -10.98 5.79 -1.71
C TRP A 360 -11.36 7.23 -1.35
N GLY A 361 -12.60 7.66 -1.58
CA GLY A 361 -13.10 8.99 -1.25
C GLY A 361 -12.96 10.03 -2.35
N TRP A 362 -12.32 9.71 -3.47
CA TRP A 362 -11.97 10.66 -4.54
C TRP A 362 -12.37 10.16 -5.93
N TYR A 363 -12.65 11.12 -6.82
CA TYR A 363 -12.57 10.94 -8.26
C TYR A 363 -11.14 11.18 -8.72
N PHE A 364 -10.65 10.36 -9.64
CA PHE A 364 -9.25 10.40 -10.08
C PHE A 364 -9.11 10.64 -11.58
N TRP A 365 -8.03 11.31 -11.96
CA TRP A 365 -7.60 11.47 -13.35
C TRP A 365 -6.11 11.15 -13.45
N ARG A 366 -5.75 10.23 -14.35
CA ARG A 366 -4.35 9.91 -14.63
C ARG A 366 -3.83 10.74 -15.81
N ALA A 367 -2.98 11.72 -15.52
CA ALA A 367 -2.34 12.55 -16.52
C ALA A 367 -1.00 11.93 -16.96
N ASP A 368 -0.98 11.28 -18.12
CA ASP A 368 0.26 10.84 -18.77
C ASP A 368 0.88 12.00 -19.56
N PHE A 369 2.07 12.42 -19.12
CA PHE A 369 2.88 13.47 -19.73
C PHE A 369 4.23 12.95 -20.22
N SER A 370 4.36 11.64 -20.49
CA SER A 370 5.59 10.99 -20.95
C SER A 370 6.17 11.61 -22.22
N ALA A 371 5.31 12.18 -23.08
CA ALA A 371 5.71 12.89 -24.29
C ALA A 371 6.51 14.17 -24.02
N TRP A 372 6.41 14.76 -22.83
CA TRP A 372 7.24 15.88 -22.42
C TRP A 372 8.67 15.41 -22.12
N ARG A 373 9.65 16.01 -22.79
CA ARG A 373 11.08 15.69 -22.65
C ARG A 373 11.93 16.89 -22.21
N GLY A 374 11.32 18.02 -21.85
CA GLY A 374 12.06 19.17 -21.34
C GLY A 374 12.63 18.89 -19.95
N ALA A 375 13.93 19.09 -19.78
CA ALA A 375 14.61 18.92 -18.49
C ALA A 375 14.44 20.16 -17.60
N GLY A 376 14.46 19.96 -16.28
CA GLY A 376 14.36 21.03 -15.29
C GLY A 376 13.38 20.72 -14.16
N GLN A 377 13.09 21.73 -13.34
CA GLN A 377 12.09 21.65 -12.28
C GLN A 377 10.70 22.03 -12.79
N PHE A 378 9.68 21.32 -12.31
CA PHE A 378 8.30 21.55 -12.70
C PHE A 378 7.34 21.38 -11.53
N ARG A 379 6.12 21.92 -11.70
CA ARG A 379 4.94 21.67 -10.88
C ARG A 379 3.81 21.18 -11.77
N ALA A 380 3.04 20.21 -11.29
CA ALA A 380 1.81 19.77 -11.93
C ALA A 380 0.63 20.51 -11.30
N SER A 381 -0.35 20.93 -12.11
CA SER A 381 -1.55 21.63 -11.65
C SER A 381 -2.77 21.18 -12.43
N ALA A 382 -3.94 21.20 -11.78
CA ALA A 382 -5.22 20.89 -12.39
C ALA A 382 -6.33 21.78 -11.85
N GLN A 383 -7.26 22.15 -12.72
CA GLN A 383 -8.50 22.85 -12.38
C GLN A 383 -9.68 21.89 -12.57
N VAL A 384 -10.52 21.77 -11.56
CA VAL A 384 -11.74 20.95 -11.55
C VAL A 384 -12.88 21.86 -11.11
N GLY A 385 -13.79 22.24 -12.01
CA GLY A 385 -14.76 23.31 -11.72
C GLY A 385 -14.06 24.59 -11.24
N GLU A 386 -14.50 25.13 -10.10
CA GLU A 386 -13.90 26.32 -9.47
C GLU A 386 -12.70 26.01 -8.56
N ALA A 387 -12.41 24.74 -8.28
CA ALA A 387 -11.30 24.35 -7.42
C ALA A 387 -10.03 24.01 -8.20
N SER A 388 -8.87 24.37 -7.64
CA SER A 388 -7.56 24.05 -8.20
C SER A 388 -6.72 23.26 -7.21
N GLY A 389 -5.83 22.42 -7.73
CA GLY A 389 -4.80 21.74 -6.96
C GLY A 389 -3.47 21.77 -7.69
N GLU A 390 -2.38 21.78 -6.92
CA GLU A 390 -1.02 21.72 -7.44
C GLU A 390 -0.18 20.70 -6.65
N SER A 391 0.80 20.10 -7.33
CA SER A 391 1.78 19.22 -6.71
C SER A 391 2.88 20.02 -6.01
N VAL A 392 3.78 19.34 -5.31
CA VAL A 392 5.11 19.88 -4.97
C VAL A 392 5.98 20.04 -6.22
N LEU A 393 7.15 20.70 -6.08
CA LEU A 393 8.14 20.74 -7.15
C LEU A 393 8.78 19.35 -7.33
N PHE A 394 9.06 18.99 -8.58
CA PHE A 394 9.80 17.77 -8.93
C PHE A 394 10.71 18.04 -10.13
N PHE A 395 11.72 17.20 -10.32
CA PHE A 395 12.66 17.33 -11.44
C PHE A 395 12.33 16.39 -12.60
N VAL A 396 12.58 16.82 -13.83
CA VAL A 396 12.62 15.94 -15.01
C VAL A 396 14.04 15.98 -15.57
N GLY A 397 14.70 14.83 -15.68
CA GLY A 397 16.08 14.77 -16.16
C GLY A 397 16.55 13.35 -16.41
N ARG A 398 17.69 13.18 -17.09
CA ARG A 398 18.30 11.86 -17.29
C ARG A 398 18.82 11.35 -15.95
N GLY A 399 18.64 10.08 -15.60
CA GLY A 399 19.20 9.44 -14.40
C GLY A 399 18.88 10.17 -13.10
N VAL A 400 17.75 10.90 -13.03
CA VAL A 400 17.44 11.74 -11.86
C VAL A 400 17.18 10.89 -10.64
N LEU A 401 16.45 9.79 -10.78
CA LEU A 401 16.11 8.95 -9.64
C LEU A 401 17.37 8.38 -8.99
N LEU A 402 18.24 7.74 -9.79
CA LEU A 402 19.50 7.20 -9.27
C LEU A 402 20.42 8.26 -8.70
N ARG A 403 20.58 9.42 -9.36
CA ARG A 403 21.43 10.49 -8.79
C ARG A 403 20.94 10.99 -7.44
N GLU A 404 19.63 11.03 -7.25
CA GLU A 404 19.04 11.53 -6.01
C GLU A 404 18.98 10.46 -4.92
N THR A 405 18.86 9.17 -5.25
CA THR A 405 18.60 8.12 -4.24
C THR A 405 19.76 7.17 -3.99
N ALA A 406 20.68 6.96 -4.95
CA ALA A 406 21.67 5.88 -4.87
C ALA A 406 22.54 5.93 -3.61
N GLN A 407 23.10 7.10 -3.28
CA GLN A 407 23.96 7.21 -2.10
C GLN A 407 23.19 7.01 -0.80
N SER A 408 22.00 7.62 -0.67
CA SER A 408 21.19 7.45 0.54
C SER A 408 20.73 6.01 0.74
N ALA A 409 20.51 5.25 -0.35
CA ALA A 409 20.23 3.83 -0.25
C ALA A 409 21.42 3.03 0.33
N VAL A 410 22.66 3.44 0.03
CA VAL A 410 23.88 2.87 0.63
C VAL A 410 24.09 3.37 2.06
N ASP A 411 23.85 4.66 2.33
CA ASP A 411 23.94 5.25 3.67
C ASP A 411 23.03 4.55 4.67
N PHE A 412 21.84 4.09 4.24
CA PHE A 412 20.95 3.30 5.08
C PHE A 412 21.64 2.04 5.61
N PHE A 413 22.34 1.29 4.77
CA PHE A 413 23.07 0.10 5.20
C PHE A 413 24.24 0.47 6.13
N PHE A 414 25.01 1.50 5.80
CA PHE A 414 26.08 1.98 6.68
C PHE A 414 25.58 2.33 8.09
N ILE A 415 24.42 3.00 8.17
CA ILE A 415 23.80 3.42 9.45
C ILE A 415 23.20 2.23 10.22
N GLN A 416 22.86 1.14 9.52
CA GLN A 416 22.36 -0.09 10.13
C GLN A 416 23.49 -1.03 10.60
N ARG A 417 24.77 -0.70 10.43
CA ARG A 417 25.88 -1.60 10.83
C ARG A 417 25.80 -1.96 12.33
N CYS A 418 25.82 -3.26 12.61
CA CYS A 418 25.88 -3.81 13.98
C CYS A 418 27.34 -4.13 14.36
N GLY A 419 27.77 -3.98 15.62
CA GLY A 419 29.16 -4.25 16.01
C GLY A 419 30.17 -3.17 15.60
N PHE A 420 29.69 -2.00 15.20
CA PHE A 420 30.51 -0.90 14.67
C PHE A 420 30.10 0.43 15.30
N GLU A 421 31.07 1.35 15.46
CA GLU A 421 30.75 2.75 15.78
C GLU A 421 30.25 3.44 14.53
N VAL A 422 28.97 3.82 14.50
CA VAL A 422 28.41 4.62 13.41
C VAL A 422 28.43 6.10 13.84
N PRO A 423 29.34 6.93 13.30
CA PRO A 423 29.50 8.31 13.77
C PRO A 423 28.21 9.12 13.68
N GLY A 424 27.84 9.77 14.79
CA GLY A 424 26.60 10.56 14.89
C GLY A 424 25.32 9.73 15.00
N TRP A 425 25.44 8.42 15.21
CA TRP A 425 24.32 7.50 15.44
C TRP A 425 24.51 6.68 16.71
N HIS A 426 25.48 5.78 16.78
CA HIS A 426 25.67 4.95 17.98
C HIS A 426 27.11 4.46 18.11
N LYS A 427 27.49 4.13 19.35
CA LYS A 427 28.74 3.42 19.67
C LYS A 427 28.69 1.96 19.19
N PRO A 428 29.80 1.21 19.22
CA PRO A 428 29.76 -0.22 18.96
C PRO A 428 28.72 -0.92 19.84
N CYS A 429 27.97 -1.84 19.26
CA CYS A 429 26.84 -2.53 19.89
C CYS A 429 26.88 -4.03 19.60
N HIS A 430 26.25 -4.83 20.46
CA HIS A 430 26.15 -6.29 20.33
C HIS A 430 27.53 -6.96 20.13
N LEU A 431 28.55 -6.53 20.88
CA LEU A 431 29.89 -7.13 20.85
C LEU A 431 29.92 -8.56 21.45
N ASP A 432 28.79 -8.98 22.01
CA ASP A 432 28.45 -10.26 22.59
C ASP A 432 27.63 -11.17 21.65
N ASP A 433 27.53 -10.84 20.36
CA ASP A 433 26.98 -11.73 19.34
C ASP A 433 27.90 -12.95 19.11
N ALA A 434 27.48 -14.21 19.32
CA ALA A 434 26.20 -14.67 19.84
C ALA A 434 26.30 -16.10 20.42
N LYS A 435 25.35 -16.46 21.29
CA LYS A 435 25.18 -17.81 21.84
C LYS A 435 24.52 -18.76 20.83
N ALA A 436 25.16 -19.89 20.56
CA ALA A 436 24.68 -20.95 19.68
C ALA A 436 23.66 -21.88 20.37
N PRO A 437 22.87 -22.67 19.60
CA PRO A 437 21.87 -23.60 20.17
C PRO A 437 22.44 -24.66 21.12
N ASP A 438 23.71 -25.04 20.97
CA ASP A 438 24.40 -25.98 21.86
C ASP A 438 24.92 -25.33 23.15
N GLY A 439 24.69 -24.02 23.31
CA GLY A 439 25.11 -23.22 24.46
C GLY A 439 26.53 -22.65 24.35
N SER A 440 27.29 -23.00 23.31
CA SER A 440 28.59 -22.39 23.02
C SER A 440 28.43 -20.94 22.55
N HIS A 441 29.51 -20.16 22.61
CA HIS A 441 29.54 -18.81 22.06
C HIS A 441 30.34 -18.80 20.75
N LEU A 442 29.81 -18.12 19.74
CA LEU A 442 30.46 -17.92 18.44
C LEU A 442 30.51 -16.42 18.14
N ASP A 443 31.69 -15.87 17.85
CA ASP A 443 31.78 -14.49 17.36
C ASP A 443 31.12 -14.39 15.98
N VAL A 444 29.92 -13.83 15.99
CA VAL A 444 29.15 -13.46 14.79
C VAL A 444 28.82 -11.97 14.80
N THR A 445 29.65 -11.16 15.45
CA THR A 445 29.58 -9.69 15.40
C THR A 445 29.70 -9.17 13.97
N GLY A 446 29.04 -8.04 13.68
CA GLY A 446 28.93 -7.46 12.33
C GLY A 446 27.54 -7.62 11.73
N GLY A 447 27.44 -7.33 10.42
CA GLY A 447 26.18 -7.38 9.67
C GLY A 447 25.37 -6.11 9.86
N TRP A 448 24.08 -6.18 9.53
CA TRP A 448 23.18 -5.03 9.69
C TRP A 448 22.00 -5.36 10.61
N HIS A 449 21.60 -4.39 11.42
CA HIS A 449 20.29 -4.39 12.06
C HIS A 449 19.23 -4.54 10.97
N SER A 450 18.45 -5.62 11.02
CA SER A 450 17.59 -5.97 9.90
C SER A 450 16.49 -4.93 9.71
N ALA A 451 15.82 -4.53 10.80
CA ALA A 451 14.66 -3.67 10.72
C ALA A 451 14.71 -2.53 11.75
N GLY A 452 13.56 -2.21 12.35
CA GLY A 452 13.47 -1.34 13.50
C GLY A 452 14.02 -1.97 14.79
N ASP A 453 14.25 -3.27 14.77
CA ASP A 453 15.01 -4.06 15.75
C ASP A 453 16.46 -4.31 15.31
N TYR A 454 17.24 -4.96 16.16
CA TYR A 454 18.67 -5.25 15.93
C TYR A 454 18.91 -6.74 15.61
N ASN A 455 17.86 -7.47 15.25
CA ASN A 455 17.99 -8.85 14.75
C ASN A 455 18.75 -8.85 13.42
N LYS A 456 19.47 -9.94 13.10
CA LYS A 456 20.18 -10.12 11.83
C LYS A 456 19.62 -11.35 11.12
N LEU A 457 19.09 -11.17 9.91
CA LEU A 457 18.26 -12.18 9.26
C LEU A 457 19.02 -12.88 8.12
N MET A 458 19.01 -14.20 8.17
CA MET A 458 19.77 -15.12 7.29
C MET A 458 18.91 -15.81 6.22
N TYR A 459 17.88 -15.13 5.73
CA TYR A 459 17.03 -15.60 4.61
C TYR A 459 17.45 -14.94 3.29
N GLU A 460 16.81 -15.32 2.18
CA GLU A 460 17.24 -14.96 0.82
C GLU A 460 17.34 -13.46 0.54
N HIS A 461 16.56 -12.63 1.25
CA HIS A 461 16.58 -11.17 1.15
C HIS A 461 17.13 -10.46 2.39
N GLY A 462 17.71 -11.20 3.33
CA GLY A 462 18.44 -10.65 4.48
C GLY A 462 19.84 -10.18 4.10
N ASP A 463 20.80 -10.27 5.03
CA ASP A 463 22.17 -9.77 4.84
C ASP A 463 22.82 -10.32 3.54
N GLY A 464 22.66 -11.61 3.26
CA GLY A 464 23.20 -12.24 2.04
C GLY A 464 22.61 -11.70 0.74
N GLY A 465 21.31 -11.34 0.75
CA GLY A 465 20.64 -10.72 -0.39
C GLY A 465 21.09 -9.28 -0.62
N VAL A 466 21.35 -8.53 0.46
CA VAL A 466 21.87 -7.15 0.39
C VAL A 466 23.26 -7.13 -0.24
N VAL A 467 24.16 -8.04 0.14
CA VAL A 467 25.49 -8.18 -0.48
C VAL A 467 25.37 -8.38 -1.99
N PHE A 468 24.48 -9.27 -2.42
CA PHE A 468 24.19 -9.49 -3.84
C PHE A 468 23.71 -8.18 -4.50
N ALA A 469 22.72 -7.51 -3.93
CA ALA A 469 22.13 -6.30 -4.51
C ALA A 469 23.14 -5.15 -4.65
N LEU A 470 23.98 -4.90 -3.64
CA LEU A 470 25.02 -3.86 -3.69
C LEU A 470 26.04 -4.13 -4.81
N LEU A 471 26.50 -5.38 -4.95
CA LEU A 471 27.40 -5.77 -6.04
C LEU A 471 26.73 -5.67 -7.41
N LYS A 472 25.45 -6.05 -7.53
CA LYS A 472 24.68 -5.87 -8.77
C LYS A 472 24.50 -4.39 -9.10
N ALA A 473 24.18 -3.55 -8.12
CA ALA A 473 24.02 -2.10 -8.28
C ALA A 473 25.32 -1.46 -8.80
N LEU A 474 26.46 -1.79 -8.19
CA LEU A 474 27.77 -1.35 -8.63
C LEU A 474 28.10 -1.83 -10.05
N GLN A 475 27.73 -3.07 -10.41
CA GLN A 475 27.93 -3.62 -11.75
C GLN A 475 27.09 -2.89 -12.82
N VAL A 476 25.81 -2.59 -12.54
CA VAL A 476 24.89 -2.03 -13.54
C VAL A 476 24.97 -0.51 -13.66
N ALA A 477 25.43 0.18 -12.61
CA ALA A 477 25.56 1.63 -12.57
C ALA A 477 26.86 2.07 -11.85
N PRO A 478 28.04 1.68 -12.36
CA PRO A 478 29.32 1.94 -11.71
C PRO A 478 29.62 3.43 -11.53
N GLU A 479 29.20 4.28 -12.47
CA GLU A 479 29.38 5.74 -12.37
C GLU A 479 28.59 6.37 -11.21
N CYS A 480 27.50 5.73 -10.78
CA CYS A 480 26.67 6.22 -9.67
C CYS A 480 27.15 5.67 -8.33
N PHE A 481 27.30 4.35 -8.23
CA PHE A 481 27.64 3.67 -6.97
C PHE A 481 29.15 3.65 -6.68
N GLY A 482 29.99 3.80 -7.69
CA GLY A 482 31.44 3.91 -7.55
C GLY A 482 31.95 5.32 -7.25
N ARG A 483 31.05 6.31 -7.15
CA ARG A 483 31.41 7.73 -7.01
C ARG A 483 31.73 8.13 -5.58
N TYR A 484 31.12 7.47 -4.60
CA TYR A 484 31.20 7.85 -3.19
C TYR A 484 32.15 6.91 -2.47
N ASP A 485 33.01 7.50 -1.65
CA ASP A 485 34.06 6.87 -0.86
C ASP A 485 34.20 7.74 0.39
N ARG A 486 33.50 7.36 1.46
CA ARG A 486 33.30 8.17 2.66
C ARG A 486 34.56 8.28 3.50
N ASP A 487 35.41 7.26 3.52
CA ASP A 487 36.64 7.20 4.31
C ASP A 487 37.92 7.45 3.48
N GLY A 488 37.80 7.53 2.15
CA GLY A 488 38.86 7.94 1.24
C GLY A 488 39.91 6.85 1.00
N ASP A 489 39.56 5.58 1.19
CA ASP A 489 40.48 4.45 1.06
C ASP A 489 40.60 3.93 -0.39
N GLY A 490 39.84 4.51 -1.33
CA GLY A 490 39.81 4.12 -2.74
C GLY A 490 38.83 2.98 -3.03
N ILE A 491 38.05 2.54 -2.04
CA ILE A 491 36.92 1.63 -2.18
C ILE A 491 35.65 2.47 -2.13
N SER A 492 34.71 2.16 -3.04
CA SER A 492 33.44 2.88 -3.04
C SER A 492 32.57 2.42 -1.88
N ASP A 493 31.80 3.31 -1.27
CA ASP A 493 30.87 3.02 -0.17
C ASP A 493 29.99 1.79 -0.43
N ALA A 494 29.49 1.62 -1.65
CA ALA A 494 28.66 0.47 -2.03
C ALA A 494 29.43 -0.86 -1.97
N LEU A 495 30.72 -0.85 -2.33
CA LEU A 495 31.60 -2.01 -2.22
C LEU A 495 32.02 -2.25 -0.77
N ASP A 496 32.25 -1.20 0.03
CA ASP A 496 32.52 -1.35 1.47
C ASP A 496 31.35 -1.97 2.21
N GLU A 497 30.12 -1.52 1.94
CA GLU A 497 28.94 -2.15 2.51
C GLU A 497 28.81 -3.61 2.04
N ALA A 498 29.09 -3.91 0.77
CA ALA A 498 29.09 -5.29 0.29
C ALA A 498 30.13 -6.17 1.02
N ILE A 499 31.34 -5.64 1.25
CA ILE A 499 32.40 -6.32 2.02
C ILE A 499 31.96 -6.51 3.48
N TRP A 500 31.35 -5.48 4.10
CA TRP A 500 30.85 -5.53 5.47
C TRP A 500 29.86 -6.69 5.68
N GLY A 501 28.81 -6.75 4.85
CA GLY A 501 27.83 -7.84 4.90
C GLY A 501 28.46 -9.19 4.57
N ALA A 502 29.36 -9.25 3.58
CA ALA A 502 30.03 -10.49 3.20
C ALA A 502 30.88 -11.07 4.33
N ARG A 503 31.55 -10.23 5.14
CA ARG A 503 32.30 -10.65 6.33
C ARG A 503 31.38 -11.29 7.37
N PHE A 504 30.25 -10.65 7.67
CA PHE A 504 29.28 -11.19 8.63
C PHE A 504 28.70 -12.52 8.15
N VAL A 505 28.22 -12.60 6.91
CA VAL A 505 27.63 -13.84 6.39
C VAL A 505 28.67 -14.97 6.35
N ALA A 506 29.98 -14.66 6.21
CA ALA A 506 31.03 -15.67 6.21
C ALA A 506 31.24 -16.26 7.61
N LYS A 507 31.14 -15.45 8.67
CA LYS A 507 31.11 -15.93 10.07
C LYS A 507 29.91 -16.86 10.33
N MET A 508 28.80 -16.64 9.62
CA MET A 508 27.60 -17.48 9.73
C MET A 508 27.71 -18.82 9.00
N GLN A 509 28.70 -19.04 8.14
CA GLN A 509 28.86 -20.32 7.44
C GLN A 509 29.33 -21.45 8.37
N ILE A 510 28.70 -22.60 8.25
CA ILE A 510 29.06 -23.85 8.96
C ILE A 510 30.11 -24.56 8.12
N ALA A 511 31.28 -24.83 8.69
CA ALA A 511 32.41 -25.37 7.94
C ALA A 511 32.15 -26.81 7.46
N GLU A 512 31.45 -27.59 8.28
CA GLU A 512 31.19 -29.00 8.10
C GLU A 512 30.16 -29.26 6.99
N THR A 513 29.07 -28.49 6.97
CA THR A 513 27.97 -28.67 6.01
C THR A 513 28.06 -27.72 4.81
N GLY A 514 28.73 -26.58 4.96
CA GLY A 514 28.74 -25.49 3.99
C GLY A 514 27.50 -24.59 4.03
N ALA A 515 26.49 -24.94 4.83
CA ALA A 515 25.27 -24.17 5.05
C ALA A 515 25.54 -22.88 5.84
N LEU A 516 24.49 -22.07 6.00
CA LEU A 516 24.51 -20.90 6.88
C LEU A 516 23.73 -21.21 8.16
N ARG A 517 24.23 -20.70 9.29
CA ARG A 517 23.47 -20.63 10.55
C ARG A 517 22.24 -19.74 10.37
N ASN A 518 21.22 -19.99 11.18
CA ASN A 518 19.97 -19.23 11.16
C ASN A 518 20.14 -17.82 11.78
N HIS A 519 19.04 -17.07 11.90
CA HIS A 519 18.99 -15.67 12.34
C HIS A 519 19.69 -15.44 13.69
N VAL A 520 20.32 -14.29 13.85
CA VAL A 520 20.78 -13.80 15.17
C VAL A 520 19.67 -12.94 15.76
N SER A 521 19.17 -13.32 16.93
CA SER A 521 18.06 -12.65 17.62
C SER A 521 18.49 -11.97 18.90
N GLN A 522 17.89 -10.82 19.21
CA GLN A 522 18.08 -10.05 20.44
C GLN A 522 17.61 -10.82 21.69
N GLY A 523 18.56 -11.53 22.31
CA GLY A 523 18.40 -12.27 23.57
C GLY A 523 17.62 -13.59 23.49
N PRO A 524 17.68 -14.44 24.53
CA PRO A 524 17.06 -15.77 24.57
C PRO A 524 15.53 -15.75 24.72
N GLY A 525 14.87 -14.61 24.48
CA GLY A 525 13.42 -14.48 24.55
C GLY A 525 12.92 -13.03 24.60
N ARG A 526 11.60 -12.84 24.49
CA ARG A 526 10.96 -11.52 24.39
C ARG A 526 11.24 -10.58 25.58
N ASN A 527 11.53 -11.11 26.76
CA ASN A 527 11.84 -10.32 27.95
C ASN A 527 13.11 -9.47 27.80
N TRP A 528 13.98 -9.80 26.84
CA TRP A 528 15.23 -9.10 26.54
C TRP A 528 15.10 -8.10 25.40
N THR A 529 13.95 -8.05 24.73
CA THR A 529 13.68 -7.08 23.66
C THR A 529 13.37 -5.70 24.25
N LYS A 530 14.44 -4.98 24.59
CA LYS A 530 14.36 -3.59 25.07
C LYS A 530 14.20 -2.63 23.90
N TRP A 531 13.49 -1.54 24.17
CA TRP A 531 13.47 -0.40 23.26
C TRP A 531 14.52 0.58 23.80
N SER A 532 15.68 0.66 23.15
CA SER A 532 16.89 1.35 23.64
C SER A 532 17.79 1.70 22.47
N ALA A 533 18.78 2.58 22.67
CA ALA A 533 19.85 2.73 21.69
C ALA A 533 20.65 1.41 21.56
N PRO A 534 21.30 1.13 20.41
CA PRO A 534 21.95 -0.15 20.14
C PRO A 534 23.03 -0.53 21.15
N GLU A 535 23.90 0.42 21.51
CA GLU A 535 25.08 0.18 22.35
C GLU A 535 24.76 -0.16 23.81
N VAL A 536 23.53 0.11 24.26
CA VAL A 536 23.03 -0.23 25.60
C VAL A 536 21.92 -1.27 25.58
N HIS A 537 21.70 -1.91 24.43
CA HIS A 537 20.69 -2.96 24.29
C HIS A 537 21.08 -4.20 25.09
N THR A 538 22.33 -4.63 24.90
CA THR A 538 23.05 -5.63 25.69
C THR A 538 24.12 -4.97 26.56
N ASP A 539 24.73 -5.71 27.47
CA ASP A 539 25.90 -5.27 28.21
C ASP A 539 27.22 -5.37 27.41
N ASN A 540 27.18 -5.96 26.20
CA ASN A 540 28.31 -6.22 25.32
C ASN A 540 29.38 -7.16 25.94
N VAL A 541 29.01 -7.95 26.95
CA VAL A 541 29.90 -8.90 27.63
C VAL A 541 29.46 -10.32 27.29
N VAL A 542 30.34 -11.07 26.64
CA VAL A 542 30.09 -12.47 26.29
C VAL A 542 29.80 -13.34 27.53
N GLY A 543 28.75 -14.16 27.44
CA GLY A 543 28.42 -15.17 28.43
C GLY A 543 27.46 -14.70 29.52
N THR A 544 26.80 -13.56 29.32
CA THR A 544 25.81 -13.02 30.25
C THR A 544 24.40 -13.46 29.84
N ALA A 545 23.39 -12.99 30.57
CA ALA A 545 22.02 -13.45 30.38
C ALA A 545 21.31 -12.80 29.18
N ASP A 546 21.84 -11.68 28.69
CA ASP A 546 21.31 -10.91 27.57
C ASP A 546 22.02 -11.15 26.23
N ASP A 547 23.04 -12.02 26.19
CA ASP A 547 23.69 -12.50 24.96
C ASP A 547 22.64 -12.79 23.87
N PRO A 548 22.78 -12.19 22.68
CA PRO A 548 22.02 -12.55 21.50
C PRO A 548 22.18 -14.03 21.14
N VAL A 549 21.16 -14.59 20.50
CA VAL A 549 21.11 -16.03 20.20
C VAL A 549 21.05 -16.31 18.71
N ILE A 550 21.81 -17.31 18.27
CA ILE A 550 21.64 -17.91 16.94
C ILE A 550 20.45 -18.86 17.03
N GLN A 551 19.43 -18.62 16.21
CA GLN A 551 18.26 -19.49 16.15
C GLN A 551 18.65 -20.91 15.64
N PRO A 552 17.91 -21.95 16.06
CA PRO A 552 18.19 -23.31 15.58
C PRO A 552 17.92 -23.46 14.07
N GLY A 553 18.63 -24.39 13.44
CA GLY A 553 18.48 -24.73 12.03
C GLY A 553 19.57 -24.16 11.13
N GLU A 554 19.62 -24.68 9.90
CA GLU A 554 20.54 -24.28 8.84
C GLU A 554 19.76 -23.79 7.62
N GLY A 555 20.34 -22.86 6.87
CA GLY A 555 19.75 -22.28 5.67
C GLY A 555 20.77 -22.07 4.55
N SER A 556 20.30 -21.66 3.37
CA SER A 556 21.14 -21.54 2.17
C SER A 556 21.33 -20.11 1.64
N SER A 557 20.41 -19.18 1.94
CA SER A 557 20.39 -17.78 1.43
C SER A 557 21.06 -17.62 0.05
N PRO A 558 20.52 -18.22 -1.03
CA PRO A 558 21.32 -18.62 -2.18
C PRO A 558 22.03 -17.50 -2.94
N LEU A 559 21.49 -16.26 -2.91
CA LEU A 559 22.06 -15.10 -3.59
C LEU A 559 23.52 -14.82 -3.16
N VAL A 560 23.85 -15.06 -1.89
CA VAL A 560 25.19 -14.73 -1.37
C VAL A 560 26.27 -15.63 -1.94
N SER A 561 25.95 -16.86 -2.37
CA SER A 561 26.94 -17.74 -3.00
C SER A 561 27.49 -17.12 -4.30
N GLY A 562 26.62 -16.62 -5.18
CA GLY A 562 27.02 -15.89 -6.38
C GLY A 562 27.70 -14.55 -6.06
N ALA A 563 27.20 -13.85 -5.03
CA ALA A 563 27.78 -12.59 -4.58
C ALA A 563 29.24 -12.75 -4.10
N TRP A 564 29.52 -13.76 -3.27
CA TRP A 564 30.87 -14.09 -2.82
C TRP A 564 31.80 -14.50 -3.96
N ALA A 565 31.32 -15.28 -4.92
CA ALA A 565 32.10 -15.64 -6.10
C ALA A 565 32.55 -14.39 -6.87
N ARG A 566 31.64 -13.43 -7.09
CA ARG A 566 31.95 -12.13 -7.73
C ARG A 566 32.88 -11.28 -6.88
N LEU A 567 32.58 -11.14 -5.58
CA LEU A 567 33.36 -10.34 -4.66
C LEU A 567 34.81 -10.84 -4.57
N SER A 568 35.01 -12.16 -4.50
CA SER A 568 36.35 -12.76 -4.44
C SER A 568 37.21 -12.32 -5.62
N VAL A 569 36.66 -12.37 -6.84
CA VAL A 569 37.37 -11.91 -8.05
C VAL A 569 37.66 -10.42 -8.00
N LEU A 570 36.69 -9.59 -7.57
CA LEU A 570 36.87 -8.14 -7.44
C LEU A 570 37.97 -7.76 -6.43
N LEU A 571 38.07 -8.48 -5.31
CA LEU A 571 39.09 -8.26 -4.30
C LEU A 571 40.46 -8.76 -4.77
N ASN A 572 40.52 -9.92 -5.42
CA ASN A 572 41.77 -10.45 -6.01
C ASN A 572 42.33 -9.50 -7.07
N GLN A 573 41.48 -8.90 -7.92
CA GLN A 573 41.89 -7.87 -8.89
C GLN A 573 42.47 -6.62 -8.24
N ARG A 574 42.14 -6.37 -6.97
CA ARG A 574 42.70 -5.29 -6.14
C ARG A 574 43.90 -5.73 -5.29
N GLY A 575 44.40 -6.95 -5.49
CA GLY A 575 45.51 -7.50 -4.72
C GLY A 575 45.14 -7.89 -3.29
N GLN A 576 43.85 -8.04 -2.97
CA GLN A 576 43.36 -8.41 -1.64
C GLN A 576 43.04 -9.91 -1.58
N THR A 577 43.91 -10.69 -0.92
CA THR A 577 43.68 -12.10 -0.63
C THR A 577 42.46 -12.28 0.27
N ASN A 578 41.60 -13.24 -0.06
CA ASN A 578 40.34 -13.50 0.65
C ASN A 578 39.93 -14.98 0.53
N GLY A 579 38.98 -15.43 1.36
CA GLY A 579 38.43 -16.80 1.34
C GLY A 579 36.99 -16.89 0.80
N TYR A 580 36.50 -15.86 0.09
CA TYR A 580 35.11 -15.82 -0.35
C TYR A 580 34.82 -16.81 -1.48
N TRP A 581 35.82 -17.16 -2.30
CA TRP A 581 35.66 -18.16 -3.35
C TRP A 581 35.33 -19.54 -2.76
N GLU A 582 36.07 -19.98 -1.74
CA GLU A 582 35.87 -21.24 -1.06
C GLU A 582 34.55 -21.26 -0.29
N ALA A 583 34.19 -20.13 0.35
CA ALA A 583 32.90 -19.98 1.01
C ALA A 583 31.73 -20.09 0.02
N ALA A 584 31.85 -19.44 -1.15
CA ALA A 584 30.88 -19.52 -2.23
C ALA A 584 30.69 -20.97 -2.71
N LEU A 585 31.78 -21.70 -2.96
CA LEU A 585 31.72 -23.09 -3.42
C LEU A 585 31.07 -24.02 -2.39
N ARG A 586 31.41 -23.89 -1.10
CA ARG A 586 30.77 -24.69 -0.03
C ARG A 586 29.27 -24.46 0.00
N LEU A 587 28.83 -23.20 -0.02
CA LEU A 587 27.40 -22.86 0.02
C LEU A 587 26.66 -23.27 -1.25
N TRP A 588 27.29 -23.11 -2.42
CA TRP A 588 26.76 -23.59 -3.69
C TRP A 588 26.55 -25.10 -3.67
N ASN A 589 27.55 -25.86 -3.22
CA ASN A 589 27.47 -27.31 -3.13
C ASN A 589 26.37 -27.76 -2.16
N TYR A 590 26.27 -27.12 -0.99
CA TYR A 590 25.17 -27.35 -0.05
C TYR A 590 23.80 -27.09 -0.71
N SER A 591 23.64 -25.93 -1.35
CA SER A 591 22.36 -25.49 -1.92
C SER A 591 21.89 -26.31 -3.13
N THR A 592 22.81 -26.97 -3.82
CA THR A 592 22.56 -27.71 -5.08
C THR A 592 22.76 -29.22 -4.94
N GLN A 593 23.04 -29.71 -3.72
CA GLN A 593 23.33 -31.11 -3.45
C GLN A 593 22.21 -32.03 -3.97
N GLY A 594 22.59 -33.12 -4.66
CA GLY A 594 21.64 -34.10 -5.20
C GLY A 594 20.73 -33.58 -6.32
N GLY A 595 20.98 -32.39 -6.87
CA GLY A 595 20.09 -31.74 -7.84
C GLY A 595 18.80 -31.20 -7.21
N THR A 596 18.76 -31.10 -5.88
CA THR A 596 17.68 -30.44 -5.16
C THR A 596 17.65 -28.94 -5.52
N ASN A 597 16.47 -28.31 -5.45
CA ASN A 597 16.24 -26.88 -5.74
C ASN A 597 16.42 -26.41 -7.21
N VAL A 598 16.50 -27.32 -8.20
CA VAL A 598 16.43 -26.95 -9.62
C VAL A 598 15.09 -26.23 -9.88
N GLY A 599 15.16 -24.98 -10.31
CA GLY A 599 14.00 -24.08 -10.44
C GLY A 599 13.88 -23.03 -9.35
N SER A 600 14.89 -22.84 -8.49
CA SER A 600 14.98 -21.66 -7.63
C SER A 600 15.43 -20.42 -8.42
N PRO A 601 14.67 -19.30 -8.41
CA PRO A 601 15.09 -18.07 -9.08
C PRO A 601 16.35 -17.46 -8.46
N HIS A 602 16.56 -17.65 -7.16
CA HIS A 602 17.76 -17.18 -6.46
C HIS A 602 19.01 -17.96 -6.88
N LEU A 603 18.92 -19.30 -6.98
CA LEU A 603 20.04 -20.12 -7.45
C LEU A 603 20.33 -19.90 -8.94
N LEU A 604 19.31 -19.60 -9.76
CA LEU A 604 19.51 -19.17 -11.14
C LEU A 604 20.38 -17.91 -11.21
N LEU A 605 20.09 -16.90 -10.40
CA LEU A 605 20.89 -15.67 -10.33
C LEU A 605 22.33 -15.96 -9.88
N SER A 606 22.53 -16.78 -8.85
CA SER A 606 23.87 -17.17 -8.39
C SER A 606 24.65 -17.97 -9.43
N ALA A 607 23.99 -18.89 -10.15
CA ALA A 607 24.59 -19.66 -11.23
C ALA A 607 25.14 -18.76 -12.35
N LEU A 608 24.42 -17.68 -12.67
CA LEU A 608 24.88 -16.69 -13.64
C LEU A 608 26.13 -15.95 -13.15
N GLU A 609 26.24 -15.63 -11.86
CA GLU A 609 27.45 -15.01 -11.29
C GLU A 609 28.64 -15.97 -11.30
N PHE A 610 28.46 -17.22 -10.86
CA PHE A 610 29.49 -18.26 -10.95
C PHE A 610 29.98 -18.44 -12.38
N HIS A 611 29.07 -18.52 -13.34
CA HIS A 611 29.44 -18.62 -14.75
C HIS A 611 30.15 -17.36 -15.26
N ALA A 612 29.72 -16.16 -14.83
CA ALA A 612 30.35 -14.90 -15.23
C ALA A 612 31.77 -14.73 -14.68
N VAL A 613 32.10 -15.30 -13.53
CA VAL A 613 33.48 -15.26 -12.97
C VAL A 613 34.38 -16.39 -13.48
N THR A 614 33.82 -17.55 -13.83
CA THR A 614 34.62 -18.76 -14.15
C THR A 614 34.62 -19.19 -15.61
N ALA A 615 33.59 -18.80 -16.38
CA ALA A 615 33.27 -19.38 -17.69
C ALA A 615 33.09 -20.92 -17.70
N GLN A 616 32.86 -21.57 -16.55
CA GLN A 616 32.65 -23.01 -16.49
C GLN A 616 31.25 -23.42 -17.00
N PRO A 617 31.13 -24.36 -17.95
CA PRO A 617 29.85 -24.77 -18.54
C PRO A 617 28.83 -25.30 -17.53
N ALA A 618 29.28 -25.99 -16.47
CA ALA A 618 28.40 -26.62 -15.49
C ALA A 618 27.44 -25.62 -14.79
N TYR A 619 27.90 -24.40 -14.52
CA TYR A 619 27.05 -23.35 -13.93
C TYR A 619 26.03 -22.81 -14.94
N LEU A 620 26.39 -22.69 -16.22
CA LEU A 620 25.45 -22.31 -17.27
C LEU A 620 24.39 -23.39 -17.48
N ASP A 621 24.77 -24.66 -17.43
CA ASP A 621 23.82 -25.78 -17.57
C ASP A 621 22.87 -25.87 -16.37
N TYR A 622 23.33 -25.55 -15.16
CA TYR A 622 22.45 -25.37 -14.01
C TYR A 622 21.47 -24.21 -14.21
N ALA A 623 21.96 -23.07 -14.72
CA ALA A 623 21.12 -21.91 -15.03
C ALA A 623 20.05 -22.25 -16.08
N ARG A 624 20.40 -22.97 -17.16
CA ARG A 624 19.45 -23.42 -18.18
C ARG A 624 18.35 -24.31 -17.60
N ARG A 625 18.72 -25.36 -16.84
CA ARG A 625 17.75 -26.25 -16.21
C ARG A 625 16.83 -25.52 -15.23
N SER A 626 17.37 -24.54 -14.51
CA SER A 626 16.56 -23.71 -13.61
C SER A 626 15.59 -22.82 -14.39
N ALA A 627 16.03 -22.20 -15.49
CA ALA A 627 15.16 -21.41 -16.36
C ALA A 627 14.04 -22.27 -16.99
N GLU A 628 14.36 -23.47 -17.47
CA GLU A 628 13.36 -24.42 -17.99
C GLU A 628 12.33 -24.81 -16.92
N SER A 629 12.78 -25.14 -15.70
CA SER A 629 11.89 -25.47 -14.58
C SER A 629 10.96 -24.31 -14.22
N LEU A 630 11.48 -23.07 -14.18
CA LEU A 630 10.70 -21.86 -13.90
C LEU A 630 9.67 -21.55 -15.00
N LEU A 631 10.00 -21.78 -16.27
CA LEU A 631 9.06 -21.56 -17.39
C LEU A 631 7.83 -22.47 -17.29
N VAL A 632 8.01 -23.71 -16.84
CA VAL A 632 6.90 -24.67 -16.67
C VAL A 632 5.93 -24.25 -15.57
N GLN A 633 6.36 -23.43 -14.61
CA GLN A 633 5.53 -22.94 -13.50
C GLN A 633 4.59 -21.78 -13.88
N GLN A 634 4.64 -21.28 -15.13
CA GLN A 634 3.77 -20.18 -15.56
C GLN A 634 2.32 -20.63 -15.67
N ALA A 635 1.41 -19.91 -15.01
CA ALA A 635 -0.01 -20.16 -15.08
C ALA A 635 -0.55 -19.93 -16.51
N GLN A 636 -1.25 -20.94 -17.06
CA GLN A 636 -1.73 -20.92 -18.44
C GLN A 636 -3.20 -20.50 -18.60
N THR A 637 -3.99 -20.57 -17.54
CA THR A 637 -5.45 -20.34 -17.57
C THR A 637 -5.92 -19.54 -16.35
N GLY A 638 -7.19 -19.16 -16.34
CA GLY A 638 -7.82 -18.47 -15.21
C GLY A 638 -7.35 -17.03 -15.00
N ARG A 639 -7.67 -16.48 -13.82
CA ARG A 639 -7.34 -15.09 -13.43
C ARG A 639 -5.84 -14.84 -13.35
N THR A 640 -5.06 -15.87 -13.02
CA THR A 640 -3.61 -15.83 -12.87
C THR A 640 -2.84 -16.08 -14.16
N ARG A 641 -3.50 -16.28 -15.31
CA ARG A 641 -2.84 -16.53 -16.61
C ARG A 641 -1.71 -15.53 -16.88
N GLY A 642 -0.49 -16.04 -17.01
CA GLY A 642 0.76 -15.27 -17.21
C GLY A 642 1.62 -15.10 -15.94
N ALA A 643 1.05 -15.30 -14.75
CA ALA A 643 1.78 -15.23 -13.48
C ALA A 643 2.69 -16.46 -13.24
N PHE A 644 3.67 -16.32 -12.34
CA PHE A 644 4.45 -17.44 -11.82
C PHE A 644 4.14 -17.64 -10.33
N GLY A 645 3.59 -18.80 -9.95
CA GLY A 645 3.22 -19.11 -8.57
C GLY A 645 2.27 -18.07 -7.96
N GLY A 646 2.56 -17.66 -6.71
CA GLY A 646 1.74 -16.70 -5.94
C GLY A 646 1.73 -15.27 -6.47
N PHE A 647 2.84 -14.74 -7.04
CA PHE A 647 2.88 -13.57 -7.98
C PHE A 647 4.27 -13.31 -8.64
N GLY A 648 5.33 -14.06 -8.35
CA GLY A 648 6.34 -14.37 -9.37
C GLY A 648 7.35 -13.30 -9.82
N GLU A 649 7.44 -12.13 -9.17
CA GLU A 649 8.43 -11.09 -9.51
C GLU A 649 9.87 -11.62 -9.49
N MET A 650 10.23 -12.45 -8.51
CA MET A 650 11.55 -13.09 -8.45
C MET A 650 11.81 -14.02 -9.63
N THR A 651 10.82 -14.81 -10.04
CA THR A 651 10.90 -15.68 -11.22
C THR A 651 11.07 -14.87 -12.49
N ALA A 652 10.23 -13.85 -12.70
CA ALA A 652 10.30 -13.00 -13.87
C ALA A 652 11.65 -12.25 -13.96
N GLY A 653 12.13 -11.70 -12.85
CA GLY A 653 13.43 -11.03 -12.77
C GLY A 653 14.62 -11.97 -13.02
N ALA A 654 14.57 -13.21 -12.51
CA ALA A 654 15.62 -14.20 -12.73
C ALA A 654 15.67 -14.69 -14.19
N LEU A 655 14.50 -14.97 -14.79
CA LEU A 655 14.40 -15.31 -16.23
C LEU A 655 14.87 -14.17 -17.12
N ALA A 656 14.47 -12.93 -16.81
CA ALA A 656 14.95 -11.75 -17.54
C ALA A 656 16.46 -11.57 -17.41
N SER A 657 17.02 -11.81 -16.21
CA SER A 657 18.47 -11.77 -15.97
C SER A 657 19.23 -12.83 -16.77
N PHE A 658 18.69 -14.05 -16.87
CA PHE A 658 19.24 -15.10 -17.74
C PHE A 658 19.27 -14.64 -19.20
N ALA A 659 18.15 -14.14 -19.72
CA ALA A 659 18.06 -13.70 -21.12
C ALA A 659 18.99 -12.51 -21.43
N LEU A 660 19.20 -11.60 -20.47
CA LEU A 660 20.16 -10.50 -20.61
C LEU A 660 21.62 -10.98 -20.58
N ALA A 661 21.93 -11.98 -19.75
CA ALA A 661 23.27 -12.53 -19.63
C ALA A 661 23.64 -13.44 -20.81
N ARG A 662 22.66 -14.07 -21.45
CA ARG A 662 22.84 -15.06 -22.52
C ARG A 662 21.84 -14.83 -23.68
N PRO A 663 21.90 -13.69 -24.38
CA PRO A 663 20.90 -13.33 -25.40
C PRO A 663 20.81 -14.32 -26.56
N GLU A 664 21.91 -15.02 -26.86
CA GLU A 664 22.00 -16.02 -27.94
C GLU A 664 21.53 -17.43 -27.51
N ASP A 665 21.14 -17.62 -26.24
CA ASP A 665 20.71 -18.93 -25.76
C ASP A 665 19.36 -19.35 -26.39
N PRO A 666 19.20 -20.61 -26.83
CA PRO A 666 17.95 -21.09 -27.45
C PRO A 666 16.70 -20.96 -26.58
N LEU A 667 16.84 -20.80 -25.26
CA LEU A 667 15.70 -20.55 -24.35
C LEU A 667 15.15 -19.12 -24.44
N CYS A 668 15.96 -18.14 -24.90
CA CYS A 668 15.61 -16.73 -24.85
C CYS A 668 14.29 -16.36 -25.57
N PRO A 669 13.95 -16.93 -26.74
CA PRO A 669 12.64 -16.68 -27.36
C PRO A 669 11.47 -17.14 -26.48
N LYS A 670 11.58 -18.29 -25.82
CA LYS A 670 10.54 -18.80 -24.90
C LYS A 670 10.43 -17.94 -23.65
N ILE A 671 11.58 -17.53 -23.10
CA ILE A 671 11.65 -16.61 -21.96
C ILE A 671 10.98 -15.28 -22.32
N ALA A 672 11.35 -14.66 -23.44
CA ALA A 672 10.79 -13.39 -23.86
C ALA A 672 9.27 -13.45 -24.02
N GLN A 673 8.72 -14.56 -24.53
CA GLN A 673 7.27 -14.76 -24.61
C GLN A 673 6.63 -14.88 -23.23
N ALA A 674 7.17 -15.74 -22.35
CA ALA A 674 6.66 -15.88 -20.99
C ALA A 674 6.68 -14.55 -20.21
N LEU A 675 7.74 -13.75 -20.37
CA LEU A 675 7.84 -12.43 -19.75
C LEU A 675 6.81 -11.42 -20.30
N LYS A 676 6.46 -11.48 -21.60
CA LYS A 676 5.36 -10.68 -22.16
C LYS A 676 4.01 -11.09 -21.55
N ASP A 677 3.78 -12.38 -21.38
CA ASP A 677 2.55 -12.89 -20.76
C ASP A 677 2.46 -12.49 -19.28
N TYR A 678 3.59 -12.49 -18.56
CA TYR A 678 3.69 -11.96 -17.20
C TYR A 678 3.36 -10.47 -17.12
N ILE A 679 3.90 -9.64 -18.02
CA ILE A 679 3.57 -8.20 -18.04
C ILE A 679 2.12 -7.98 -18.43
N ALA A 680 1.58 -8.75 -19.36
CA ALA A 680 0.16 -8.68 -19.69
C ALA A 680 -0.71 -8.99 -18.47
N PHE A 681 -0.32 -9.94 -17.63
CA PHE A 681 -0.96 -10.21 -16.34
C PHE A 681 -0.82 -9.04 -15.37
N CYS A 682 0.40 -8.56 -15.13
CA CYS A 682 0.67 -7.45 -14.21
C CYS A 682 -0.12 -6.17 -14.56
N VAL A 683 -0.19 -5.82 -15.85
CA VAL A 683 -0.93 -4.65 -16.33
C VAL A 683 -2.43 -4.79 -16.08
N ARG A 684 -3.01 -5.99 -16.22
CA ARG A 684 -4.43 -6.22 -15.87
C ARG A 684 -4.69 -6.02 -14.39
N GLN A 685 -3.75 -6.41 -13.53
CA GLN A 685 -3.86 -6.24 -12.06
C GLN A 685 -3.65 -4.79 -11.62
N ALA A 686 -3.10 -3.93 -12.49
CA ALA A 686 -2.74 -2.55 -12.21
C ALA A 686 -3.62 -1.54 -12.96
N ASP A 687 -4.82 -1.94 -13.41
CA ASP A 687 -5.74 -1.06 -14.13
C ASP A 687 -6.48 -0.09 -13.19
N ASN A 688 -5.75 0.88 -12.68
CA ASN A 688 -6.25 1.96 -11.82
C ASN A 688 -5.44 3.25 -12.06
N PRO A 689 -5.91 4.40 -11.54
CA PRO A 689 -5.29 5.70 -11.78
C PRO A 689 -3.82 5.79 -11.33
N PHE A 690 -3.40 4.97 -10.37
CA PHE A 690 -2.04 4.95 -9.83
C PHE A 690 -1.13 3.94 -10.53
N GLY A 691 -1.68 2.97 -11.28
CA GLY A 691 -0.92 1.86 -11.86
C GLY A 691 -0.43 0.85 -10.82
N LEU A 692 -1.09 0.80 -9.65
CA LEU A 692 -0.70 -0.07 -8.54
C LEU A 692 -1.31 -1.46 -8.70
N SER A 693 -0.53 -2.54 -8.62
CA SER A 693 -1.10 -3.89 -8.69
C SER A 693 -1.98 -4.24 -7.48
N ALA A 694 -3.09 -4.91 -7.74
CA ALA A 694 -3.84 -5.64 -6.73
C ALA A 694 -2.99 -6.74 -6.06
N GLN A 695 -3.47 -7.22 -4.92
CA GLN A 695 -2.83 -8.27 -4.14
C GLN A 695 -3.02 -9.65 -4.80
N PRO A 696 -2.07 -10.57 -4.63
CA PRO A 696 -2.02 -11.78 -5.45
C PRO A 696 -2.96 -12.92 -5.07
N GLU A 697 -3.30 -13.06 -3.79
CA GLU A 697 -3.90 -14.29 -3.24
C GLU A 697 -5.13 -13.98 -2.37
N GLY A 698 -6.22 -14.74 -2.57
CA GLY A 698 -7.47 -14.67 -1.78
C GLY A 698 -8.31 -13.39 -1.90
N GLU A 699 -7.68 -12.29 -2.31
CA GLU A 699 -8.24 -10.94 -2.33
C GLU A 699 -7.83 -10.21 -3.62
N SER A 700 -8.03 -10.84 -4.79
CA SER A 700 -7.61 -10.34 -6.12
C SER A 700 -8.11 -8.92 -6.46
N ASP A 701 -9.02 -8.39 -5.67
CA ASP A 701 -9.68 -7.11 -5.89
C ASP A 701 -9.21 -6.05 -4.87
N ARG A 702 -8.24 -6.37 -4.01
CA ARG A 702 -7.71 -5.45 -2.98
C ARG A 702 -6.30 -5.00 -3.33
N PHE A 703 -5.99 -3.72 -3.17
CA PHE A 703 -4.68 -3.13 -3.47
C PHE A 703 -3.78 -3.09 -2.24
N ILE A 704 -4.36 -2.82 -1.08
CA ILE A 704 -3.63 -2.51 0.14
C ILE A 704 -3.70 -3.72 1.08
N PRO A 705 -2.57 -4.19 1.64
CA PRO A 705 -2.56 -5.34 2.54
C PRO A 705 -3.26 -5.03 3.87
N ALA A 706 -3.91 -6.02 4.47
CA ALA A 706 -4.55 -5.86 5.77
C ALA A 706 -3.53 -5.68 6.88
N ASP A 707 -2.50 -6.53 6.96
CA ASP A 707 -1.71 -6.71 8.17
C ASP A 707 -0.37 -5.95 8.16
N MET A 708 0.40 -6.06 7.09
CA MET A 708 1.73 -5.46 6.97
C MET A 708 1.86 -4.78 5.63
N GLY A 709 2.45 -3.59 5.60
CA GLY A 709 2.74 -2.90 4.34
C GLY A 709 3.61 -3.75 3.41
N ASN A 710 3.52 -3.49 2.12
CA ASN A 710 4.09 -4.34 1.07
C ASN A 710 5.11 -3.61 0.18
N SER A 711 5.85 -2.64 0.72
CA SER A 711 6.85 -1.86 -0.05
C SER A 711 7.85 -2.76 -0.77
N PHE A 712 8.32 -3.86 -0.16
CA PHE A 712 9.27 -4.75 -0.82
C PHE A 712 8.65 -5.48 -2.02
N GLN A 713 7.40 -5.95 -1.94
CA GLN A 713 6.74 -6.56 -3.10
C GLN A 713 6.54 -5.55 -4.22
N ILE A 714 6.22 -4.29 -3.88
CA ILE A 714 6.07 -3.21 -4.85
C ILE A 714 7.40 -2.94 -5.58
N LEU A 715 8.51 -2.86 -4.85
CA LEU A 715 9.84 -2.67 -5.43
C LEU A 715 10.32 -3.89 -6.22
N GLY A 716 10.09 -5.10 -5.71
CA GLY A 716 10.39 -6.35 -6.42
C GLY A 716 9.67 -6.45 -7.76
N ARG A 717 8.39 -6.05 -7.81
CA ARG A 717 7.62 -5.94 -9.06
C ARG A 717 8.21 -4.88 -10.00
N ALA A 718 8.63 -3.74 -9.49
CA ALA A 718 9.27 -2.70 -10.29
C ALA A 718 10.61 -3.17 -10.88
N TRP A 719 11.45 -3.80 -10.06
CA TRP A 719 12.72 -4.40 -10.46
C TRP A 719 12.52 -5.44 -11.57
N ALA A 720 11.62 -6.40 -11.36
CA ALA A 720 11.33 -7.45 -12.34
C ALA A 720 10.83 -6.85 -13.66
N ALA A 721 9.85 -5.94 -13.61
CA ALA A 721 9.29 -5.33 -14.81
C ALA A 721 10.29 -4.44 -15.57
N ALA A 722 11.21 -3.77 -14.87
CA ALA A 722 12.30 -3.03 -15.50
C ALA A 722 13.27 -3.97 -16.25
N LEU A 723 13.59 -5.13 -15.69
CA LEU A 723 14.38 -6.16 -16.37
C LEU A 723 13.63 -6.75 -17.57
N VAL A 724 12.33 -7.04 -17.42
CA VAL A 724 11.49 -7.51 -18.52
C VAL A 724 11.46 -6.50 -19.66
N TYR A 725 11.37 -5.20 -19.37
CA TYR A 725 11.47 -4.16 -20.40
C TYR A 725 12.79 -4.23 -21.16
N ARG A 726 13.92 -4.46 -20.49
CA ARG A 726 15.23 -4.57 -21.15
C ARG A 726 15.31 -5.74 -22.12
N VAL A 727 14.64 -6.85 -21.82
CA VAL A 727 14.58 -8.05 -22.68
C VAL A 727 13.57 -7.86 -23.82
N THR A 728 12.35 -7.50 -23.49
CA THR A 728 11.19 -7.57 -24.41
C THR A 728 10.94 -6.28 -25.18
N ARG A 729 11.44 -5.15 -24.67
CA ARG A 729 11.14 -3.78 -25.12
C ARG A 729 9.65 -3.41 -25.08
N GLU A 730 8.83 -4.18 -24.36
CA GLU A 730 7.41 -3.90 -24.15
C GLU A 730 7.24 -2.62 -23.31
N PRO A 731 6.75 -1.48 -23.86
CA PRO A 731 6.71 -0.21 -23.14
C PRO A 731 5.85 -0.24 -21.87
N ARG A 732 4.81 -1.09 -21.86
CA ARG A 732 3.94 -1.28 -20.70
C ARG A 732 4.70 -1.83 -19.49
N ALA A 733 5.76 -2.61 -19.69
CA ALA A 733 6.60 -3.11 -18.60
C ALA A 733 7.33 -1.97 -17.88
N LEU A 734 7.87 -1.00 -18.63
CA LEU A 734 8.54 0.16 -18.05
C LEU A 734 7.56 1.10 -17.36
N SER A 735 6.37 1.33 -17.93
CA SER A 735 5.32 2.11 -17.28
C SER A 735 4.88 1.48 -15.96
N PHE A 736 4.67 0.16 -15.95
CA PHE A 736 4.32 -0.59 -14.74
C PHE A 736 5.39 -0.47 -13.66
N ALA A 737 6.67 -0.63 -14.03
CA ALA A 737 7.79 -0.46 -13.11
C ALA A 737 7.83 0.96 -12.52
N THR A 738 7.68 1.96 -13.38
CA THR A 738 7.69 3.38 -12.98
C THR A 738 6.53 3.71 -12.05
N ASP A 739 5.33 3.16 -12.30
CA ASP A 739 4.16 3.41 -11.44
C ASP A 739 4.35 2.89 -10.01
N HIS A 740 4.99 1.72 -9.86
CA HIS A 740 5.29 1.13 -8.54
C HIS A 740 6.34 1.94 -7.77
N VAL A 741 7.36 2.46 -8.47
CA VAL A 741 8.34 3.38 -7.87
C VAL A 741 7.68 4.71 -7.50
N ASP A 742 6.91 5.30 -8.41
CA ASP A 742 6.21 6.56 -8.19
C ASP A 742 5.28 6.51 -6.98
N TRP A 743 4.60 5.36 -6.75
CA TRP A 743 3.74 5.14 -5.58
C TRP A 743 4.50 5.36 -4.27
N LEU A 744 5.71 4.80 -4.15
CA LEU A 744 6.56 4.97 -2.98
C LEU A 744 7.12 6.39 -2.88
N LEU A 745 7.33 7.06 -4.01
CA LEU A 745 7.94 8.39 -4.06
C LEU A 745 6.94 9.55 -4.02
N GLY A 746 5.69 9.30 -3.60
CA GLY A 746 4.69 10.35 -3.33
C GLY A 746 3.51 10.42 -4.29
N LYS A 747 3.49 9.60 -5.36
CA LYS A 747 2.29 9.43 -6.21
C LYS A 747 1.30 8.49 -5.53
N ASN A 748 0.83 8.88 -4.35
CA ASN A 748 -0.15 8.14 -3.54
C ASN A 748 -1.13 9.11 -2.86
N PRO A 749 -2.31 8.65 -2.40
CA PRO A 749 -3.35 9.53 -1.84
C PRO A 749 -2.97 10.29 -0.56
N LEU A 750 -1.91 9.86 0.15
CA LEU A 750 -1.40 10.59 1.32
C LEU A 750 -0.32 11.61 0.94
N ASP A 751 0.17 11.60 -0.30
CA ASP A 751 1.27 12.47 -0.79
C ASP A 751 2.53 12.27 0.05
N LEU A 752 2.82 11.02 0.42
CA LEU A 752 3.99 10.64 1.22
C LEU A 752 5.09 10.04 0.35
N CYS A 753 6.29 10.61 0.40
CA CYS A 753 7.51 9.97 -0.06
C CYS A 753 8.03 9.03 1.04
N LEU A 754 8.02 7.73 0.76
CA LEU A 754 8.46 6.68 1.67
C LEU A 754 9.99 6.51 1.67
N PHE A 755 10.72 7.18 0.80
CA PHE A 755 12.19 7.22 0.80
C PHE A 755 12.68 8.39 1.68
N GLU A 756 13.13 8.10 2.90
CA GLU A 756 13.45 9.14 3.90
C GLU A 756 14.56 10.09 3.43
N GLY A 757 14.36 11.38 3.72
CA GLY A 757 15.32 12.44 3.37
C GLY A 757 15.20 12.92 1.92
N LYS A 758 14.25 12.39 1.16
CA LYS A 758 13.93 12.82 -0.21
C LYS A 758 12.44 13.08 -0.36
N GLY A 759 12.09 13.86 -1.40
CA GLY A 759 10.73 14.36 -1.58
C GLY A 759 10.41 15.50 -0.61
N ALA A 760 9.15 15.90 -0.56
CA ALA A 760 8.70 17.02 0.26
C ALA A 760 8.08 16.57 1.59
N PHE A 761 7.50 15.37 1.61
CA PHE A 761 6.75 14.85 2.77
C PHE A 761 7.15 13.41 3.06
N ASN A 762 7.90 13.18 4.13
CA ASN A 762 8.24 11.84 4.62
C ASN A 762 7.36 11.43 5.81
N PRO A 763 7.30 10.13 6.16
CA PRO A 763 6.73 9.66 7.42
C PRO A 763 7.18 10.49 8.63
N PRO A 764 6.26 10.87 9.54
CA PRO A 764 6.61 11.73 10.67
C PRO A 764 7.57 11.06 11.64
N ARG A 765 7.37 9.77 11.89
CA ARG A 765 8.16 8.91 12.77
C ARG A 765 8.31 7.54 12.14
N TYR A 766 9.33 6.80 12.55
CA TYR A 766 9.60 5.43 12.14
C TYR A 766 9.52 4.49 13.33
N HIS A 767 9.04 3.27 13.11
CA HIS A 767 9.07 2.22 14.12
C HIS A 767 10.49 1.67 14.19
N HIS A 768 11.37 2.41 14.84
CA HIS A 768 12.78 2.10 14.90
C HIS A 768 13.33 2.48 16.26
N ARG A 769 14.03 1.53 16.91
CA ARG A 769 14.65 1.75 18.22
C ARG A 769 15.71 2.85 18.22
N TYR A 770 16.22 3.25 17.05
CA TYR A 770 17.08 4.43 16.89
C TYR A 770 16.41 5.74 17.33
N ASN A 771 15.09 5.76 17.52
CA ASN A 771 14.41 6.87 18.17
C ASN A 771 14.80 7.09 19.65
N GLN A 772 15.62 6.21 20.22
CA GLN A 772 16.24 6.35 21.54
C GLN A 772 17.65 6.95 21.48
N ILE A 773 18.21 7.17 20.29
CA ILE A 773 19.47 7.88 20.12
C ILE A 773 19.17 9.39 20.22
N PRO A 774 19.88 10.15 21.09
CA PRO A 774 19.69 11.60 21.20
C PRO A 774 19.82 12.32 19.86
N GLY A 775 18.85 13.18 19.51
CA GLY A 775 18.80 13.89 18.23
C GLY A 775 18.25 13.07 17.06
N ARG A 776 17.81 11.83 17.30
CA ARG A 776 17.22 10.92 16.31
C ARG A 776 15.81 10.48 16.68
N GLU A 777 15.05 11.28 17.42
CA GLU A 777 13.75 10.94 18.02
C GLU A 777 12.66 10.55 17.01
N ARG A 778 12.84 10.90 15.72
CA ARG A 778 11.98 10.42 14.63
C ARG A 778 12.23 8.94 14.27
N GLY A 779 13.39 8.37 14.61
CA GLY A 779 13.86 7.06 14.13
C GLY A 779 14.15 7.04 12.62
N ALA A 780 14.29 8.22 12.01
CA ALA A 780 14.33 8.40 10.57
C ALA A 780 15.76 8.27 10.02
N VAL A 781 16.10 7.10 9.49
CA VAL A 781 17.38 6.83 8.82
C VAL A 781 17.31 7.29 7.37
N PRO A 782 18.20 8.17 6.88
CA PRO A 782 18.23 8.61 5.49
C PRO A 782 18.23 7.44 4.51
N GLY A 783 17.45 7.57 3.43
CA GLY A 783 17.32 6.56 2.39
C GLY A 783 16.54 5.32 2.76
N THR A 784 16.05 5.19 4.00
CA THR A 784 15.22 4.06 4.37
C THR A 784 13.86 4.07 3.68
N VAL A 785 13.36 2.89 3.34
CA VAL A 785 11.98 2.66 2.90
C VAL A 785 11.27 1.79 3.95
N PRO A 786 10.15 2.24 4.55
CA PRO A 786 9.40 1.45 5.53
C PRO A 786 8.43 0.47 4.86
N ASN A 787 7.84 -0.42 5.66
CA ASN A 787 6.82 -1.41 5.25
C ASN A 787 5.74 -0.82 4.33
N GLY A 788 5.29 0.42 4.58
CA GLY A 788 4.42 1.16 3.67
C GLY A 788 2.94 1.15 4.09
N PHE A 789 2.03 1.11 3.13
CA PHE A 789 0.60 1.29 3.39
C PHE A 789 -0.07 -0.02 3.82
N VAL A 790 -0.93 0.06 4.84
CA VAL A 790 -1.89 -0.99 5.19
C VAL A 790 -3.31 -0.48 5.02
N ARG A 791 -4.30 -1.36 4.97
CA ARG A 791 -5.70 -0.95 4.94
C ARG A 791 -5.98 -0.02 6.09
N GLU A 792 -6.75 1.03 5.82
CA GLU A 792 -7.21 1.96 6.85
C GLU A 792 -7.86 1.20 8.01
N MET A 793 -7.12 1.08 9.13
CA MET A 793 -7.47 0.28 10.32
C MET A 793 -7.86 -1.19 10.02
N GLY A 794 -7.43 -1.77 8.89
CA GLY A 794 -7.83 -3.12 8.47
C GLY A 794 -9.26 -3.22 7.90
N LEU A 795 -9.94 -2.10 7.62
CA LEU A 795 -11.36 -2.08 7.28
C LEU A 795 -11.61 -1.94 5.78
N ALA A 796 -11.44 -0.73 5.25
CA ALA A 796 -11.59 -0.46 3.83
C ALA A 796 -10.26 -0.66 3.13
N ASP A 797 -10.29 -1.08 1.87
CA ASP A 797 -9.09 -1.18 1.03
C ASP A 797 -8.59 0.20 0.57
N ARG A 798 -8.44 1.11 1.52
CA ARG A 798 -7.88 2.46 1.37
C ARG A 798 -6.46 2.48 1.92
N PRO A 799 -5.54 3.25 1.34
CA PRO A 799 -4.20 3.39 1.88
C PRO A 799 -4.25 4.11 3.23
N GLY A 800 -3.93 3.37 4.30
CA GLY A 800 -3.70 3.85 5.65
C GLY A 800 -2.22 3.87 5.98
N PHE A 801 -1.82 4.86 6.78
CA PHE A 801 -0.46 5.03 7.28
C PHE A 801 -0.51 5.67 8.66
N ASP A 802 0.40 5.29 9.56
CA ASP A 802 0.50 5.94 10.88
C ASP A 802 1.13 7.33 10.75
N LEU A 803 0.31 8.36 10.86
CA LEU A 803 0.71 9.77 10.77
C LEU A 803 0.94 10.42 12.14
N SER A 804 1.00 9.64 13.22
CA SER A 804 1.20 10.17 14.57
C SER A 804 2.61 10.76 14.75
N ARG A 805 2.66 11.90 15.42
CA ARG A 805 3.88 12.58 15.90
C ARG A 805 4.14 12.36 17.39
N GLY A 806 3.19 11.78 18.11
CA GLY A 806 3.27 11.54 19.56
C GLY A 806 2.42 10.36 20.02
N GLY A 807 2.19 10.26 21.33
CA GLY A 807 1.47 9.13 21.94
C GLY A 807 2.41 7.96 22.26
N ASN A 808 2.27 6.85 21.54
CA ASN A 808 3.06 5.65 21.78
C ASN A 808 4.57 5.89 21.61
N ARG A 809 5.37 5.05 22.28
CA ARG A 809 6.84 5.07 22.19
C ARG A 809 7.35 4.94 20.75
N SER A 810 6.59 4.29 19.88
CA SER A 810 6.85 4.19 18.45
C SER A 810 5.54 4.19 17.64
N PRO A 811 5.58 4.65 16.37
CA PRO A 811 4.46 4.47 15.45
C PRO A 811 4.29 2.98 15.09
N SER A 812 3.24 2.64 14.37
CA SER A 812 2.92 1.28 13.98
C SER A 812 3.99 0.65 13.08
N TYR A 813 4.56 -0.49 13.53
CA TYR A 813 5.51 -1.28 12.74
C TYR A 813 4.94 -1.73 11.40
N ARG A 814 3.62 -1.97 11.37
CA ARG A 814 2.86 -2.40 10.20
C ARG A 814 3.03 -1.46 8.99
N THR A 815 3.34 -0.19 9.25
CA THR A 815 3.46 0.84 8.22
C THR A 815 4.83 1.52 8.18
N SER A 816 5.41 1.76 9.36
CA SER A 816 6.52 2.71 9.54
C SER A 816 7.83 2.04 9.96
N GLU A 817 7.89 0.70 10.02
CA GLU A 817 9.14 0.00 10.30
C GLU A 817 10.00 -0.09 9.03
N PRO A 818 11.26 0.34 9.06
CA PRO A 818 12.23 0.08 8.00
C PRO A 818 12.70 -1.38 8.04
N TRP A 819 13.10 -1.92 6.89
CA TRP A 819 13.62 -3.29 6.77
C TRP A 819 14.60 -3.39 5.61
N LEU A 820 15.71 -4.13 5.76
CA LEU A 820 16.75 -4.27 4.70
C LEU A 820 16.17 -4.65 3.34
N VAL A 821 15.18 -5.55 3.32
CA VAL A 821 14.58 -6.05 2.07
C VAL A 821 13.88 -4.97 1.26
N HIS A 822 13.41 -3.89 1.89
CA HIS A 822 12.86 -2.76 1.13
C HIS A 822 13.94 -2.04 0.35
N ASN A 823 15.10 -1.82 0.97
CA ASN A 823 16.24 -1.13 0.36
C ASN A 823 17.05 -2.01 -0.61
N LEU A 824 16.80 -3.32 -0.61
CA LEU A 824 17.43 -4.29 -1.52
C LEU A 824 16.98 -4.12 -2.98
N PHE A 825 15.70 -3.84 -3.20
CA PHE A 825 15.05 -3.77 -4.53
C PHE A 825 14.92 -2.32 -5.02
#